data_AF-A0A6N3D9G0-F1
#
_entry.id   AF-A0A6N3D9G0-F1
#
_cell.length_a   1.000
_cell.length_b   1.000
_cell.length_c   1.000
_cell.angle_alpha   90.00
_cell.angle_beta   90.00
_cell.angle_gamma   90.00
#
_symmetry.space_group_name_H-M   'P 1'
#
loop_
_entity.id
_entity.type
_entity.pdbx_description
1 polymer ?
#
loop_
_entity_poly.entity_id
_entity_poly.type
_entity_poly.pdbx_seq_one_letter_code
_entity_poly.pdbx_strand_id
1 'polypeptide(L)'
;MKRLFTLLLVGSSLAGWAQQVNGSFDEPWEDCKPYNGGGSQGTEPMGWNGSNTRGLNGTGKTTVIESVTGRGGTGYAVQCQNKTAMGNVIPAYLSLGTPWATSKGFGSNADGGCFGGIEFTYIPDALEFYYQRKAASGSTQSATVVAYLWSGTYIQASVPQSISLTPPTPSDMQDRDRVILGKSLDGCQGGNITQEGTLVASLEHSITANTENGNWDYACIPFTYSPTTTKPAKLNIIFAANDYFAARSANVSGDQLVIDDVKLIYYHTLKSLAYEGESLTFDEETLTYDLSNVEYEAGKLSFEKKAAGGTAVATYDETTAKLSIKVTSDDKLNSTTYELQFKMPVSYTGKLSSISYNGTPLKGFTEDTHYYSLTADYTAGCLTATASDEGLTPTISYDAESRIATISVPESGQNINYYVKFAKEATPYPSKLLITMVGMYLSAPAQEVGITENEDGTIGFQLIGFEFSGVNMGDIYVDDIAMDSDGNIYKEDVIRIFGDFGVELGDLPITLKGQLEDGELECDLDITWTNEGYQYPIKVTVYPPTTPYIDAQGISSLNVAAVQEGLTNPNCIIYTDEGTTVSEGSENVVVGTSCTKLKLNKSNDISIPYAFTATEASLARSFATGWHSICLPFATTPETLGAEQAQAFTAFDGNTLTFEKVTAMEANVPYLIYFAKETENISLQNIDAAVTVPQSVTHGNVTFTGNYEAGRNMEGLYGVAEKDGAQYIMRGGAGSTLGSTGAYFTVSGSEVNSLHLRLDGIETSISGVQTGQDGQAFDIYSLNGIKVRSQAATTDGLPKGIYLINGKKHIVK
;
A
#
# COMPACT_ATOMS: atom_id res chain seq x y z
N MET A 1 49.10 -6.28 56.50
CA MET A 1 48.45 -6.67 55.23
C MET A 1 48.33 -5.44 54.37
N LYS A 2 49.02 -5.42 53.23
CA LYS A 2 49.07 -4.30 52.26
C LYS A 2 47.67 -4.11 51.66
N ARG A 3 47.00 -3.00 51.98
CA ARG A 3 45.82 -2.57 51.24
C ARG A 3 46.30 -1.60 50.17
N LEU A 4 46.37 -2.11 48.94
CA LEU A 4 46.35 -1.27 47.74
C LEU A 4 45.05 -0.46 47.82
N PHE A 5 45.16 0.81 48.22
CA PHE A 5 44.12 1.78 47.93
C PHE A 5 44.48 2.38 46.58
N THR A 6 43.69 2.00 45.59
CA THR A 6 43.60 2.62 44.28
C THR A 6 43.48 4.13 44.50
N LEU A 7 44.58 4.85 44.25
CA LEU A 7 44.48 6.23 43.80
C LEU A 7 43.44 6.21 42.70
N LEU A 8 42.41 7.05 42.75
CA LEU A 8 41.51 7.25 41.62
C LEU A 8 42.24 8.04 40.50
N LEU A 9 43.41 7.55 40.09
CA LEU A 9 43.86 7.64 38.71
C LEU A 9 42.84 6.83 37.91
N VAL A 10 41.86 7.51 37.32
CA VAL A 10 41.09 6.95 36.19
C VAL A 10 42.03 6.93 34.98
N GLY A 11 43.05 6.09 35.10
CA GLY A 11 43.97 5.67 34.05
C GLY A 11 43.72 4.18 33.81
N SER A 12 42.51 3.84 33.40
CA SER A 12 42.25 2.56 32.73
C SER A 12 41.07 2.75 31.79
N SER A 13 41.31 2.38 30.54
CA SER A 13 40.40 2.41 29.41
C SER A 13 39.09 1.67 29.67
N LEU A 14 38.08 2.36 30.18
CA LEU A 14 36.65 2.05 30.07
C LEU A 14 35.89 3.40 30.10
N ALA A 15 34.90 3.54 29.24
CA ALA A 15 34.23 4.78 28.85
C ALA A 15 33.81 5.74 29.99
N GLY A 16 33.98 7.05 29.75
CA GLY A 16 32.95 8.03 30.12
C GLY A 16 33.18 8.96 31.31
N TRP A 17 34.41 9.26 31.74
CA TRP A 17 34.64 10.30 32.76
C TRP A 17 35.70 11.32 32.31
N ALA A 18 35.44 12.60 32.52
CA ALA A 18 36.37 13.69 32.23
C ALA A 18 37.57 13.62 33.17
N GLN A 19 38.76 13.98 32.69
CA GLN A 19 39.90 14.15 33.58
C GLN A 19 39.66 15.40 34.45
N GLN A 20 39.31 15.16 35.71
CA GLN A 20 38.99 16.16 36.73
C GLN A 20 40.00 16.11 37.88
N VAL A 21 39.94 17.12 38.74
CA VAL A 21 40.70 17.20 39.99
C VAL A 21 39.78 16.92 41.18
N ASN A 22 40.34 16.51 42.31
CA ASN A 22 39.58 16.40 43.57
C ASN A 22 39.27 17.80 44.10
N GLY A 23 38.29 18.47 43.50
CA GLY A 23 37.97 19.85 43.81
C GLY A 23 36.86 20.05 44.84
N SER A 24 36.13 19.01 45.23
CA SER A 24 35.17 19.10 46.35
C SER A 24 35.87 19.05 47.72
N PHE A 25 37.10 18.53 47.76
CA PHE A 25 37.91 18.38 48.98
C PHE A 25 37.29 17.55 50.12
N ASP A 26 36.18 16.87 49.84
CA ASP A 26 35.37 16.12 50.81
C ASP A 26 35.98 14.79 51.26
N GLU A 27 36.92 14.26 50.47
CA GLU A 27 37.65 13.05 50.83
C GLU A 27 38.46 13.25 52.11
N PRO A 28 38.66 12.20 52.95
CA PRO A 28 39.46 12.31 54.16
C PRO A 28 40.84 12.92 53.89
N TRP A 29 41.14 14.03 54.54
CA TRP A 29 42.40 14.74 54.40
C TRP A 29 43.56 13.89 54.93
N GLU A 30 44.71 13.98 54.27
CA GLU A 30 45.93 13.25 54.62
C GLU A 30 46.93 14.11 55.39
N ASP A 31 47.92 13.45 56.00
CA ASP A 31 49.03 14.11 56.68
C ASP A 31 49.85 14.93 55.67
N CYS A 32 49.91 16.25 55.85
CA CYS A 32 50.73 17.10 55.00
C CYS A 32 52.21 16.89 55.30
N LYS A 33 53.01 16.53 54.29
CA LYS A 33 54.45 16.26 54.43
C LYS A 33 55.27 17.30 53.66
N PRO A 34 55.67 18.43 54.30
CA PRO A 34 56.47 19.44 53.64
C PRO A 34 57.74 18.86 53.02
N TYR A 35 57.99 19.21 51.75
CA TYR A 35 59.11 18.70 50.98
C TYR A 35 60.45 18.98 51.70
N ASN A 36 61.30 17.96 51.82
CA ASN A 36 62.56 17.98 52.59
C ASN A 36 62.43 18.43 54.07
N GLY A 37 61.23 18.40 54.67
CA GLY A 37 60.98 18.89 56.03
C GLY A 37 61.13 17.86 57.17
N GLY A 38 61.32 16.58 56.85
CA GLY A 38 61.58 15.53 57.86
C GLY A 38 60.39 15.06 58.70
N GLY A 39 59.13 15.32 58.28
CA GLY A 39 57.90 14.77 58.89
C GLY A 39 56.63 15.58 58.57
N SER A 40 55.45 15.18 59.08
CA SER A 40 54.14 15.80 58.76
C SER A 40 53.74 17.08 59.52
N GLN A 41 53.41 18.20 58.85
CA GLN A 41 52.88 19.42 59.46
C GLN A 41 51.45 19.72 58.99
N GLY A 42 50.46 19.48 59.86
CA GLY A 42 49.05 19.69 59.53
C GLY A 42 48.50 18.61 58.60
N THR A 43 47.34 18.88 58.01
CA THR A 43 46.68 18.02 57.03
C THR A 43 46.48 18.75 55.71
N GLU A 44 46.28 18.01 54.63
CA GLU A 44 46.01 18.52 53.28
C GLU A 44 44.96 17.63 52.56
N PRO A 45 44.19 18.18 51.61
CA PRO A 45 43.20 17.39 50.90
C PRO A 45 43.87 16.40 49.96
N MET A 46 43.30 15.20 49.85
CA MET A 46 43.86 14.12 49.04
C MET A 46 44.09 14.56 47.58
N GLY A 47 45.32 14.36 47.09
CA GLY A 47 45.71 14.73 45.72
C GLY A 47 46.14 16.19 45.55
N TRP A 48 46.18 16.97 46.62
CA TRP A 48 46.73 18.33 46.65
C TRP A 48 47.78 18.44 47.76
N ASN A 49 48.69 19.39 47.60
CA ASN A 49 49.77 19.65 48.53
C ASN A 49 49.71 21.09 49.04
N GLY A 50 49.79 21.24 50.36
CA GLY A 50 49.75 22.52 51.05
C GLY A 50 51.12 23.12 51.36
N SER A 51 51.23 24.45 51.39
CA SER A 51 52.48 25.16 51.71
C SER A 51 52.88 25.15 53.20
N ASN A 52 52.33 24.22 53.99
CA ASN A 52 52.71 24.05 55.40
C ASN A 52 54.22 23.85 55.51
N THR A 53 54.83 24.32 56.59
CA THR A 53 56.29 24.24 56.77
C THR A 53 56.66 23.63 58.09
N ARG A 54 57.71 22.79 58.09
CA ARG A 54 58.33 22.22 59.29
C ARG A 54 59.34 23.15 59.97
N GLY A 55 59.68 24.26 59.32
CA GLY A 55 60.78 25.13 59.77
C GLY A 55 62.09 24.34 59.92
N LEU A 56 62.98 24.83 60.79
CA LEU A 56 64.27 24.20 61.06
C LEU A 56 64.13 23.23 62.25
N ASN A 57 64.22 21.92 62.01
CA ASN A 57 64.09 20.88 63.04
C ASN A 57 62.82 21.03 63.93
N GLY A 58 61.72 21.50 63.34
CA GLY A 58 60.45 21.76 64.06
C GLY A 58 60.31 23.15 64.68
N THR A 59 61.39 23.94 64.78
CA THR A 59 61.30 25.36 65.17
C THR A 59 60.85 26.20 63.98
N GLY A 60 59.79 27.00 64.18
CA GLY A 60 59.15 27.77 63.10
C GLY A 60 58.15 26.96 62.26
N LYS A 61 57.81 25.74 62.70
CA LYS A 61 56.76 24.95 62.04
C LYS A 61 55.42 25.71 62.03
N THR A 62 54.75 25.73 60.89
CA THR A 62 53.54 26.54 60.69
C THR A 62 52.54 25.78 59.82
N THR A 63 51.29 25.70 60.28
CA THR A 63 50.15 25.22 59.47
C THR A 63 49.42 26.43 58.91
N VAL A 64 49.53 26.63 57.60
CA VAL A 64 48.87 27.70 56.83
C VAL A 64 47.71 27.18 55.99
N ILE A 65 47.57 25.85 55.88
CA ILE A 65 46.46 25.14 55.22
C ILE A 65 45.63 24.42 56.27
N GLU A 66 44.33 24.70 56.30
CA GLU A 66 43.38 24.12 57.26
C GLU A 66 42.08 23.73 56.55
N SER A 67 41.44 22.67 57.04
CA SER A 67 40.08 22.29 56.62
C SER A 67 39.06 23.15 57.34
N VAL A 68 38.08 23.66 56.60
CA VAL A 68 36.91 24.38 57.12
C VAL A 68 35.63 23.78 56.54
N THR A 69 34.47 24.18 57.05
CA THR A 69 33.18 23.71 56.51
C THR A 69 33.00 24.17 55.07
N GLY A 70 32.65 23.23 54.19
CA GLY A 70 32.38 23.47 52.77
C GLY A 70 31.15 24.33 52.50
N ARG A 71 31.00 24.69 51.23
CA ARG A 71 29.88 25.45 50.69
C ARG A 71 28.56 24.70 50.93
N GLY A 72 27.52 25.43 51.33
CA GLY A 72 26.23 24.83 51.70
C GLY A 72 26.17 24.26 53.13
N GLY A 73 27.25 24.37 53.92
CA GLY A 73 27.28 23.95 55.33
C GLY A 73 27.57 22.46 55.53
N THR A 74 27.99 21.77 54.49
CA THR A 74 28.37 20.35 54.49
C THR A 74 29.73 20.18 53.83
N GLY A 75 30.40 19.06 54.07
CA GLY A 75 31.67 18.77 53.41
C GLY A 75 32.84 19.62 53.93
N TYR A 76 33.94 19.64 53.17
CA TYR A 76 35.18 20.33 53.50
C TYR A 76 35.55 21.34 52.42
N ALA A 77 36.04 22.50 52.84
CA ALA A 77 36.74 23.45 51.98
C ALA A 77 38.15 23.71 52.49
N VAL A 78 39.00 24.27 51.64
CA VAL A 78 40.41 24.55 51.96
C VAL A 78 40.60 26.00 52.33
N GLN A 79 41.02 26.28 53.57
CA GLN A 79 41.48 27.59 53.98
C GLN A 79 42.99 27.71 53.82
N CYS A 80 43.43 28.63 52.96
CA CYS A 80 44.78 29.14 52.90
C CYS A 80 44.86 30.44 53.71
N GLN A 81 45.62 30.50 54.79
CA GLN A 81 45.81 31.72 55.58
C GLN A 81 47.29 31.99 55.91
N ASN A 82 47.78 33.17 55.53
CA ASN A 82 49.14 33.61 55.83
C ASN A 82 49.35 33.77 57.34
N LYS A 83 50.42 33.18 57.89
CA LYS A 83 50.70 33.22 59.33
C LYS A 83 52.13 33.69 59.61
N THR A 84 52.32 34.40 60.71
CA THR A 84 53.65 34.85 61.16
C THR A 84 54.34 33.76 61.97
N ALA A 85 55.57 33.42 61.61
CA ALA A 85 56.43 32.52 62.37
C ALA A 85 57.88 33.02 62.36
N MET A 86 58.51 33.04 63.54
CA MET A 86 59.92 33.46 63.69
C MET A 86 60.24 34.82 63.02
N GLY A 87 59.31 35.78 63.11
CA GLY A 87 59.47 37.12 62.52
C GLY A 87 59.23 37.22 61.00
N ASN A 88 58.78 36.13 60.36
CA ASN A 88 58.50 36.08 58.93
C ASN A 88 57.04 35.71 58.65
N VAL A 89 56.47 36.26 57.59
CA VAL A 89 55.15 35.84 57.10
C VAL A 89 55.32 34.63 56.19
N ILE A 90 54.70 33.52 56.57
CA ILE A 90 54.66 32.27 55.81
C ILE A 90 53.45 32.35 54.85
N PRO A 91 53.67 32.33 53.53
CA PRO A 91 52.59 32.39 52.56
C PRO A 91 51.80 31.08 52.49
N ALA A 92 50.49 31.19 52.39
CA ALA A 92 49.56 30.09 52.30
C ALA A 92 49.13 29.87 50.86
N TYR A 93 49.42 28.68 50.34
CA TYR A 93 48.93 28.26 49.04
C TYR A 93 48.74 26.74 48.98
N LEU A 94 47.76 26.34 48.17
CA LEU A 94 47.43 24.96 47.84
C LEU A 94 47.84 24.69 46.39
N SER A 95 48.39 23.51 46.09
CA SER A 95 48.80 23.16 44.72
C SER A 95 48.65 21.68 44.37
N LEU A 96 48.44 21.35 43.10
CA LEU A 96 48.55 19.97 42.60
C LEU A 96 50.02 19.49 42.50
N GLY A 97 50.97 20.41 42.34
CA GLY A 97 52.39 20.12 42.39
C GLY A 97 52.94 20.03 43.81
N THR A 98 54.25 20.06 43.97
CA THR A 98 54.93 19.97 45.27
C THR A 98 55.40 21.36 45.74
N PRO A 99 54.80 21.91 46.81
CA PRO A 99 55.32 23.08 47.51
C PRO A 99 56.73 22.84 48.04
N TRP A 100 57.61 23.82 47.87
CA TRP A 100 58.95 23.80 48.41
C TRP A 100 59.31 25.14 49.04
N ALA A 101 60.23 25.09 50.00
CA ALA A 101 60.77 26.27 50.65
C ALA A 101 62.23 26.05 51.03
N THR A 102 63.00 27.12 50.99
CA THR A 102 64.43 27.11 51.34
C THR A 102 64.77 28.32 52.19
N SER A 103 65.76 28.18 53.05
CA SER A 103 66.44 29.33 53.66
C SER A 103 67.72 28.91 54.38
N LYS A 104 68.60 29.88 54.58
CA LYS A 104 69.70 29.82 55.55
C LYS A 104 69.21 30.39 56.90
N GLY A 105 69.26 29.58 57.94
CA GLY A 105 68.80 29.94 59.28
C GLY A 105 67.29 30.15 59.34
N PHE A 106 66.86 31.28 59.91
CA PHE A 106 65.44 31.62 60.09
C PHE A 106 64.94 32.68 59.11
N GLY A 107 65.48 32.76 57.89
CA GLY A 107 64.89 33.60 56.84
C GLY A 107 65.84 34.26 55.82
N SER A 108 67.16 34.10 55.90
CA SER A 108 68.08 34.64 54.89
C SER A 108 68.14 33.74 53.65
N ASN A 109 68.36 34.30 52.45
CA ASN A 109 68.37 33.57 51.16
C ASN A 109 67.13 32.69 50.99
N ALA A 110 65.98 33.19 51.43
CA ALA A 110 64.77 32.41 51.43
C ALA A 110 64.05 32.52 50.10
N ASP A 111 63.55 31.38 49.64
CA ASP A 111 62.81 31.23 48.39
C ASP A 111 61.83 30.07 48.54
N GLY A 112 60.93 29.94 47.59
CA GLY A 112 59.95 28.87 47.55
C GLY A 112 59.00 29.02 46.37
N GLY A 113 58.04 28.12 46.32
CA GLY A 113 57.06 28.04 45.26
C GLY A 113 56.63 26.60 45.08
N CYS A 114 56.24 26.25 43.87
CA CYS A 114 55.83 24.92 43.52
C CYS A 114 56.68 24.35 42.38
N PHE A 115 56.87 23.04 42.39
CA PHE A 115 57.44 22.31 41.26
C PHE A 115 56.64 21.04 40.95
N GLY A 116 56.63 20.64 39.68
CA GLY A 116 55.84 19.51 39.21
C GLY A 116 54.33 19.77 39.21
N GLY A 117 53.56 18.69 39.13
CA GLY A 117 52.10 18.70 39.01
C GLY A 117 51.59 17.27 38.87
N ILE A 118 50.41 17.11 38.29
CA ILE A 118 49.83 15.81 37.96
C ILE A 118 49.95 15.51 36.46
N GLU A 119 49.96 14.22 36.12
CA GLU A 119 49.83 13.77 34.72
C GLU A 119 48.44 14.14 34.18
N PHE A 120 48.40 14.80 33.02
CA PHE A 120 47.19 15.38 32.47
C PHE A 120 47.25 15.55 30.95
N THR A 121 46.26 15.03 30.22
CA THR A 121 46.30 14.96 28.75
C THR A 121 45.13 15.64 28.04
N TYR A 122 44.12 16.08 28.79
CA TYR A 122 42.92 16.73 28.27
C TYR A 122 43.18 18.22 28.04
N ILE A 123 42.30 18.88 27.29
CA ILE A 123 42.42 20.29 26.88
C ILE A 123 41.20 21.06 27.43
N PRO A 124 41.22 21.46 28.71
CA PRO A 124 40.12 22.19 29.35
C PRO A 124 40.06 23.63 28.87
N ASP A 125 38.86 24.18 28.77
CA ASP A 125 38.61 25.54 28.31
C ASP A 125 38.69 26.56 29.45
N ALA A 126 38.24 26.19 30.65
CA ALA A 126 38.25 27.07 31.82
C ALA A 126 38.45 26.31 33.14
N LEU A 127 38.76 27.07 34.19
CA LEU A 127 38.79 26.61 35.59
C LEU A 127 37.65 27.29 36.36
N GLU A 128 36.74 26.50 36.87
CA GLU A 128 35.63 26.91 37.73
C GLU A 128 35.95 26.62 39.20
N PHE A 129 35.59 27.51 40.11
CA PHE A 129 35.68 27.29 41.55
C PHE A 129 34.82 28.30 42.33
N TYR A 130 34.54 27.97 43.59
CA TYR A 130 33.93 28.88 44.55
C TYR A 130 34.96 29.32 45.58
N TYR A 131 34.84 30.56 46.07
CA TYR A 131 35.80 31.10 47.03
C TYR A 131 35.20 32.05 48.07
N GLN A 132 35.93 32.18 49.18
CA GLN A 132 35.81 33.28 50.12
C GLN A 132 37.17 33.96 50.29
N ARG A 133 37.20 35.28 50.27
CA ARG A 133 38.43 36.05 50.46
C ARG A 133 38.30 37.02 51.63
N LYS A 134 39.34 37.06 52.46
CA LYS A 134 39.50 38.04 53.52
C LYS A 134 40.93 38.57 53.57
N ALA A 135 41.11 39.82 53.14
CA ALA A 135 42.36 40.56 53.31
C ALA A 135 42.55 40.99 54.77
N ALA A 136 43.78 40.90 55.26
CA ALA A 136 44.18 41.47 56.53
C ALA A 136 44.11 43.00 56.50
N SER A 137 43.94 43.62 57.67
CA SER A 137 43.95 45.08 57.79
C SER A 137 45.26 45.66 57.26
N GLY A 138 45.17 46.59 56.31
CA GLY A 138 46.33 47.21 55.66
C GLY A 138 46.97 46.38 54.54
N SER A 139 46.44 45.20 54.19
CA SER A 139 46.90 44.46 53.02
C SER A 139 46.46 45.12 51.72
N THR A 140 47.39 45.24 50.79
CA THR A 140 47.15 45.65 49.39
C THR A 140 47.35 44.50 48.41
N GLN A 141 47.62 43.28 48.90
CA GLN A 141 47.85 42.10 48.08
C GLN A 141 46.52 41.50 47.62
N SER A 142 46.47 41.06 46.37
CA SER A 142 45.37 40.23 45.86
C SER A 142 45.59 38.79 46.29
N ALA A 143 44.53 37.98 46.43
CA ALA A 143 44.73 36.53 46.38
C ALA A 143 44.88 36.13 44.91
N THR A 144 45.59 35.03 44.60
CA THR A 144 45.86 34.64 43.21
C THR A 144 45.50 33.20 42.95
N VAL A 145 44.93 32.96 41.77
CA VAL A 145 44.72 31.64 41.19
C VAL A 145 45.60 31.52 39.96
N VAL A 146 46.42 30.47 39.92
CA VAL A 146 47.31 30.18 38.79
C VAL A 146 47.04 28.75 38.36
N ALA A 147 46.77 28.51 37.08
CA ALA A 147 46.76 27.15 36.55
C ALA A 147 47.49 27.09 35.22
N TYR A 148 48.20 26.00 34.97
CA TYR A 148 48.98 25.84 33.76
C TYR A 148 49.14 24.39 33.36
N LEU A 149 49.18 24.23 32.04
CA LEU A 149 49.26 22.98 31.31
C LEU A 149 50.56 23.00 30.51
N TRP A 150 51.35 21.94 30.59
CA TRP A 150 52.60 21.87 29.85
C TRP A 150 52.91 20.46 29.38
N SER A 151 53.89 20.37 28.47
CA SER A 151 54.45 19.13 27.98
C SER A 151 55.97 19.17 28.03
N GLY A 152 56.60 17.99 28.08
CA GLY A 152 58.04 17.87 28.28
C GLY A 152 58.47 18.14 29.73
N THR A 153 59.67 18.67 29.89
CA THR A 153 60.27 18.92 31.22
C THR A 153 61.09 20.19 31.19
N TYR A 154 60.85 21.07 32.14
CA TYR A 154 61.69 22.23 32.41
C TYR A 154 62.69 21.88 33.51
N ILE A 155 63.94 22.35 33.41
CA ILE A 155 64.95 22.14 34.46
C ILE A 155 65.64 23.45 34.78
N GLN A 156 65.63 23.83 36.05
CA GLN A 156 66.50 24.88 36.59
C GLN A 156 67.62 24.25 37.42
N ALA A 157 68.85 24.59 37.09
CA ALA A 157 70.01 24.06 37.81
C ALA A 157 70.12 24.64 39.23
N SER A 158 70.73 23.90 40.14
CA SER A 158 71.25 24.42 41.42
C SER A 158 70.23 25.19 42.31
N VAL A 159 68.98 24.72 42.40
CA VAL A 159 67.98 25.30 43.31
C VAL A 159 68.18 24.72 44.73
N PRO A 160 68.33 25.55 45.77
CA PRO A 160 68.36 25.06 47.16
C PRO A 160 66.93 24.74 47.63
N GLN A 161 66.69 23.54 48.19
CA GLN A 161 65.34 23.01 48.40
C GLN A 161 65.04 22.61 49.86
N SER A 162 65.73 23.18 50.85
CA SER A 162 65.51 22.86 52.26
C SER A 162 65.82 24.04 53.18
N ILE A 163 65.33 23.99 54.41
CA ILE A 163 65.65 24.98 55.46
C ILE A 163 66.76 24.40 56.34
N SER A 164 67.92 25.07 56.41
CA SER A 164 69.08 24.60 57.19
C SER A 164 69.85 25.73 57.87
N LEU A 165 70.59 25.43 58.96
CA LEU A 165 71.45 26.41 59.64
C LEU A 165 72.57 26.92 58.73
N THR A 166 73.15 26.04 57.93
CA THR A 166 74.12 26.36 56.87
C THR A 166 73.39 26.61 55.55
N PRO A 167 74.03 27.22 54.53
CA PRO A 167 73.46 27.25 53.19
C PRO A 167 73.03 25.83 52.75
N PRO A 168 71.78 25.63 52.31
CA PRO A 168 71.31 24.34 51.82
C PRO A 168 72.11 23.90 50.59
N THR A 169 72.35 22.59 50.46
CA THR A 169 72.96 22.03 49.25
C THR A 169 71.97 22.14 48.09
N PRO A 170 72.33 22.79 46.97
CA PRO A 170 71.43 22.94 45.84
C PRO A 170 71.36 21.68 44.97
N SER A 171 70.24 21.51 44.28
CA SER A 171 70.00 20.45 43.28
C SER A 171 69.15 20.98 42.12
N ASP A 172 69.22 20.31 40.98
CA ASP A 172 68.38 20.66 39.84
C ASP A 172 66.90 20.44 40.19
N MET A 173 66.06 21.40 39.82
CA MET A 173 64.62 21.36 40.05
C MET A 173 63.90 21.22 38.72
N GLN A 174 63.10 20.17 38.61
CA GLN A 174 62.26 19.93 37.44
C GLN A 174 60.94 20.68 37.60
N ASP A 175 60.45 21.25 36.50
CA ASP A 175 59.09 21.78 36.40
C ASP A 175 58.75 22.83 37.48
N ARG A 176 59.70 23.74 37.78
CA ARG A 176 59.45 24.89 38.66
C ARG A 176 58.43 25.84 38.03
N ASP A 177 57.41 26.21 38.80
CA ASP A 177 56.32 27.13 38.42
C ASP A 177 56.76 28.37 37.62
N ARG A 178 57.69 29.17 38.15
CA ARG A 178 58.20 30.40 37.55
C ARG A 178 58.91 30.14 36.22
N VAL A 179 59.56 28.98 36.08
CA VAL A 179 60.27 28.60 34.86
C VAL A 179 59.28 28.21 33.77
N ILE A 180 58.27 27.41 34.10
CA ILE A 180 57.22 27.01 33.14
C ILE A 180 56.43 28.23 32.65
N LEU A 181 56.07 29.14 33.56
CA LEU A 181 55.27 30.33 33.27
C LEU A 181 56.08 31.53 32.76
N GLY A 182 57.40 31.40 32.59
CA GLY A 182 58.27 32.48 32.12
C GLY A 182 58.28 33.71 33.05
N LYS A 183 58.08 33.51 34.36
CA LYS A 183 58.11 34.59 35.36
C LYS A 183 59.54 35.00 35.68
N SER A 184 59.73 36.25 36.10
CA SER A 184 61.05 36.72 36.55
C SER A 184 61.57 35.87 37.71
N LEU A 185 62.86 35.53 37.63
CA LEU A 185 63.65 34.86 38.65
C LEU A 185 64.49 35.85 39.47
N ASP A 186 64.33 37.16 39.26
CA ASP A 186 65.02 38.18 40.03
C ASP A 186 64.66 38.08 41.51
N GLY A 187 65.68 38.00 42.37
CA GLY A 187 65.50 37.80 43.81
C GLY A 187 65.17 36.36 44.23
N CYS A 188 65.00 35.44 43.28
CA CYS A 188 64.87 34.00 43.56
C CYS A 188 66.24 33.32 43.69
N GLN A 189 66.29 32.13 44.29
CA GLN A 189 67.47 31.27 44.32
C GLN A 189 67.48 30.31 43.13
N GLY A 190 68.67 29.82 42.76
CA GLY A 190 68.88 28.88 41.66
C GLY A 190 69.93 29.36 40.65
N GLY A 191 70.33 28.45 39.78
CA GLY A 191 71.18 28.71 38.61
C GLY A 191 70.35 28.88 37.33
N ASN A 192 71.02 28.72 36.19
CA ASN A 192 70.42 28.87 34.86
C ASN A 192 69.34 27.80 34.59
N ILE A 193 68.40 28.14 33.73
CA ILE A 193 67.49 27.17 33.09
C ILE A 193 68.34 26.35 32.11
N THR A 194 68.36 25.03 32.29
CA THR A 194 69.21 24.10 31.50
C THR A 194 68.40 23.26 30.51
N GLN A 195 67.08 23.21 30.67
CA GLN A 195 66.15 22.56 29.75
C GLN A 195 64.80 23.27 29.79
N GLU A 196 64.17 23.41 28.62
CA GLU A 196 62.83 23.96 28.48
C GLU A 196 61.85 22.89 27.96
N GLY A 197 60.63 22.91 28.48
CA GLY A 197 59.49 22.18 27.92
C GLY A 197 58.65 23.07 27.01
N THR A 198 57.36 22.76 26.89
CA THR A 198 56.39 23.58 26.15
C THR A 198 55.20 23.92 27.05
N LEU A 199 55.02 25.21 27.36
CA LEU A 199 53.79 25.72 27.94
C LEU A 199 52.67 25.59 26.90
N VAL A 200 51.58 24.91 27.27
CA VAL A 200 50.43 24.67 26.41
C VAL A 200 49.35 25.69 26.67
N ALA A 201 49.00 25.90 27.94
CA ALA A 201 48.00 26.88 28.34
C ALA A 201 48.28 27.36 29.77
N SER A 202 47.83 28.57 30.08
CA SER A 202 47.89 29.12 31.42
C SER A 202 46.73 30.07 31.71
N LEU A 203 46.37 30.18 32.97
CA LEU A 203 45.56 31.26 33.52
C LEU A 203 46.22 31.81 34.78
N GLU A 204 46.07 33.11 34.97
CA GLU A 204 46.47 33.83 36.17
C GLU A 204 45.37 34.85 36.48
N HIS A 205 44.76 34.72 37.65
CA HIS A 205 43.62 35.53 38.04
C HIS A 205 43.81 36.07 39.46
N SER A 206 43.60 37.38 39.61
CA SER A 206 43.70 38.09 40.89
C SER A 206 42.33 38.34 41.48
N ILE A 207 42.12 37.88 42.72
CA ILE A 207 40.93 38.12 43.52
C ILE A 207 41.24 39.27 44.48
N THR A 208 40.64 40.43 44.23
CA THR A 208 40.91 41.69 44.96
C THR A 208 39.82 42.05 45.97
N ALA A 209 38.56 41.73 45.66
CA ALA A 209 37.43 42.00 46.54
C ALA A 209 37.43 41.05 47.75
N ASN A 210 37.00 41.56 48.91
CA ASN A 210 36.67 40.68 50.03
C ASN A 210 35.26 40.16 49.82
N THR A 211 35.04 38.88 50.13
CA THR A 211 33.69 38.32 50.15
C THR A 211 33.00 38.73 51.44
N GLU A 212 31.68 38.90 51.38
CA GLU A 212 30.88 39.08 52.60
C GLU A 212 31.03 37.87 53.51
N ASN A 213 31.04 38.09 54.83
CA ASN A 213 31.31 37.03 55.79
C ASN A 213 30.28 35.90 55.71
N GLY A 214 30.73 34.69 55.38
CA GLY A 214 29.87 33.51 55.23
C GLY A 214 29.29 33.32 53.81
N ASN A 215 29.44 34.30 52.91
CA ASN A 215 29.00 34.19 51.52
C ASN A 215 30.13 33.64 50.64
N TRP A 216 29.76 32.93 49.59
CA TRP A 216 30.67 32.36 48.59
C TRP A 216 30.51 33.12 47.27
N ASP A 217 31.63 33.56 46.71
CA ASP A 217 31.68 34.06 45.34
C ASP A 217 32.05 32.93 44.37
N TYR A 218 31.88 33.18 43.08
CA TYR A 218 32.09 32.24 41.99
C TYR A 218 33.06 32.82 40.96
N ALA A 219 33.95 31.98 40.43
CA ALA A 219 34.79 32.33 39.29
C ALA A 219 34.84 31.17 38.29
N CYS A 220 34.80 31.52 37.00
CA CYS A 220 35.08 30.60 35.88
C CYS A 220 36.04 31.31 34.92
N ILE A 221 37.31 30.91 34.96
CA ILE A 221 38.40 31.63 34.32
C ILE A 221 38.89 30.83 33.11
N PRO A 222 38.85 31.38 31.89
CA PRO A 222 39.32 30.66 30.70
C PRO A 222 40.84 30.51 30.71
N PHE A 223 41.33 29.38 30.20
CA PHE A 223 42.74 29.19 29.89
C PHE A 223 43.12 30.01 28.65
N THR A 224 44.28 30.66 28.71
CA THR A 224 44.93 31.22 27.52
C THR A 224 45.85 30.17 26.92
N TYR A 225 45.50 29.67 25.74
CA TYR A 225 46.31 28.69 25.01
C TYR A 225 47.45 29.36 24.24
N SER A 226 48.65 28.79 24.37
CA SER A 226 49.79 29.19 23.56
C SER A 226 49.58 28.79 22.10
N PRO A 227 50.15 29.50 21.13
CA PRO A 227 50.06 29.15 19.71
C PRO A 227 50.95 27.93 19.39
N THR A 228 50.57 26.76 19.93
CA THR A 228 51.25 25.49 19.79
C THR A 228 50.25 24.38 19.47
N THR A 229 50.68 23.36 18.73
CA THR A 229 49.90 22.15 18.49
C THR A 229 50.22 21.05 19.51
N THR A 230 51.15 21.31 20.45
CA THR A 230 51.55 20.35 21.48
C THR A 230 50.41 20.11 22.46
N LYS A 231 50.05 18.84 22.67
CA LYS A 231 49.08 18.46 23.70
C LYS A 231 49.70 18.52 25.10
N PRO A 232 48.90 18.84 26.13
CA PRO A 232 49.38 18.80 27.50
C PRO A 232 49.75 17.37 27.91
N ALA A 233 50.74 17.28 28.79
CA ALA A 233 51.10 16.06 29.50
C ALA A 233 50.97 16.22 31.02
N LYS A 234 50.97 17.46 31.52
CA LYS A 234 50.93 17.79 32.94
C LYS A 234 50.06 19.01 33.22
N LEU A 235 49.46 19.04 34.41
CA LEU A 235 48.65 20.15 34.93
C LEU A 235 49.11 20.50 36.35
N ASN A 236 49.14 21.80 36.64
CA ASN A 236 49.18 22.30 38.00
C ASN A 236 48.15 23.43 38.18
N ILE A 237 47.53 23.47 39.35
CA ILE A 237 46.63 24.53 39.81
C ILE A 237 47.14 24.99 41.16
N ILE A 238 47.16 26.30 41.39
CA ILE A 238 47.65 26.95 42.60
C ILE A 238 46.62 27.98 43.06
N PHE A 239 46.21 27.88 44.31
CA PHE A 239 45.40 28.89 44.99
C PHE A 239 46.23 29.50 46.12
N ALA A 240 46.41 30.82 46.12
CA ALA A 240 47.26 31.52 47.08
C ALA A 240 46.51 32.66 47.77
N ALA A 241 46.70 32.80 49.08
CA ALA A 241 46.06 33.86 49.87
C ALA A 241 46.60 35.27 49.58
N ASN A 242 47.73 35.37 48.86
CA ASN A 242 48.38 36.60 48.41
C ASN A 242 48.78 36.48 46.94
N ASP A 243 49.39 37.54 46.39
CA ASP A 243 49.94 37.51 45.04
C ASP A 243 51.06 36.46 45.02
N TYR A 244 50.81 35.37 44.30
CA TYR A 244 51.68 34.19 44.35
C TYR A 244 53.10 34.48 43.85
N PHE A 245 53.23 35.38 42.88
CA PHE A 245 54.52 35.72 42.29
C PHE A 245 55.15 36.99 42.85
N ALA A 246 54.47 37.71 43.73
CA ALA A 246 55.00 38.90 44.40
C ALA A 246 56.25 38.60 45.25
N ALA A 247 56.99 39.66 45.56
CA ALA A 247 58.12 39.58 46.47
C ALA A 247 57.64 39.20 47.87
N ARG A 248 58.35 38.29 48.54
CA ARG A 248 58.02 37.82 49.91
C ARG A 248 57.79 38.94 50.92
N SER A 249 58.48 40.08 50.78
CA SER A 249 58.31 41.25 51.65
C SER A 249 56.93 41.87 51.58
N ALA A 250 56.13 41.54 50.56
CA ALA A 250 54.76 42.03 50.39
C ALA A 250 53.71 41.17 51.12
N ASN A 251 54.07 39.98 51.58
CA ASN A 251 53.13 39.08 52.25
C ASN A 251 52.63 39.67 53.57
N VAL A 252 51.31 39.71 53.75
CA VAL A 252 50.67 40.20 54.99
C VAL A 252 50.08 39.03 55.76
N SER A 253 50.37 38.96 57.06
CA SER A 253 49.81 37.94 57.95
C SER A 253 48.31 38.15 58.12
N GLY A 254 47.53 37.07 58.01
CA GLY A 254 46.07 37.09 58.12
C GLY A 254 45.35 37.22 56.79
N ASP A 255 46.04 37.47 55.68
CA ASP A 255 45.45 37.32 54.33
C ASP A 255 44.99 35.88 54.16
N GLN A 256 43.76 35.72 53.66
CA GLN A 256 43.07 34.44 53.61
C GLN A 256 42.28 34.26 52.32
N LEU A 257 42.35 33.04 51.80
CA LEU A 257 41.53 32.53 50.71
C LEU A 257 40.98 31.16 51.10
N VAL A 258 39.67 30.99 51.05
CA VAL A 258 38.98 29.70 51.22
C VAL A 258 38.48 29.26 49.84
N ILE A 259 38.73 28.01 49.46
CA ILE A 259 38.40 27.46 48.13
C ILE A 259 37.57 26.19 48.28
N ASP A 260 36.59 26.05 47.39
CA ASP A 260 35.73 24.87 47.28
C ASP A 260 35.28 24.64 45.83
N ASP A 261 34.78 23.44 45.54
CA ASP A 261 34.14 23.04 44.28
C ASP A 261 34.96 23.33 43.00
N VAL A 262 36.26 22.99 43.00
CA VAL A 262 37.14 23.23 41.84
C VAL A 262 36.86 22.26 40.69
N LYS A 263 36.62 22.79 39.48
CA LYS A 263 36.31 21.99 38.28
C LYS A 263 37.01 22.51 37.04
N LEU A 264 37.46 21.59 36.20
CA LEU A 264 37.88 21.90 34.84
C LEU A 264 36.65 21.91 33.92
N ILE A 265 36.49 22.94 33.10
CA ILE A 265 35.33 23.11 32.21
C ILE A 265 35.75 22.79 30.79
N TYR A 266 34.92 22.02 30.09
CA TYR A 266 35.10 21.67 28.68
C TYR A 266 33.90 22.16 27.87
N TYR A 267 34.11 23.18 27.04
CA TYR A 267 33.07 23.72 26.18
C TYR A 267 32.69 22.73 25.07
N HIS A 268 31.48 22.87 24.57
CA HIS A 268 30.92 22.01 23.53
C HIS A 268 30.02 22.79 22.56
N THR A 269 30.22 24.11 22.44
CA THR A 269 29.45 25.02 21.58
C THR A 269 30.31 25.58 20.44
N LEU A 270 29.65 26.14 19.42
CA LEU A 270 30.30 26.98 18.41
C LEU A 270 30.56 28.38 18.98
N LYS A 271 31.54 29.06 18.42
CA LYS A 271 31.85 30.47 18.65
C LYS A 271 31.28 31.34 17.53
N SER A 272 31.24 30.83 16.29
CA SER A 272 30.68 31.52 15.13
C SER A 272 30.18 30.53 14.08
N LEU A 273 29.21 30.97 13.29
CA LEU A 273 28.60 30.24 12.18
C LEU A 273 28.30 31.21 11.03
N ALA A 274 28.67 30.85 9.81
CA ALA A 274 28.48 31.66 8.61
C ALA A 274 28.22 30.78 7.38
N TYR A 275 27.48 31.32 6.42
CA TYR A 275 27.19 30.66 5.15
C TYR A 275 27.32 31.67 4.00
N GLU A 276 27.94 31.29 2.89
CA GLU A 276 28.25 32.19 1.75
C GLU A 276 29.13 33.40 2.10
N GLY A 277 29.94 33.30 3.15
CA GLY A 277 30.77 34.40 3.64
C GLY A 277 30.01 35.46 4.43
N GLU A 278 28.68 35.35 4.54
CA GLU A 278 27.85 36.16 5.41
C GLU A 278 27.73 35.50 6.78
N SER A 279 28.06 36.26 7.83
CA SER A 279 27.86 35.82 9.21
C SER A 279 26.37 35.68 9.48
N LEU A 280 25.94 34.51 9.95
CA LEU A 280 24.61 34.37 10.53
C LEU A 280 24.58 35.15 11.85
N THR A 281 23.41 35.64 12.26
CA THR A 281 23.20 36.16 13.62
C THR A 281 23.31 34.99 14.59
N PHE A 282 24.56 34.67 14.96
CA PHE A 282 24.90 33.52 15.78
C PHE A 282 24.71 33.85 17.26
N ASP A 283 24.04 32.94 17.95
CA ASP A 283 23.79 32.96 19.38
C ASP A 283 24.02 31.53 19.89
N GLU A 284 24.79 31.37 20.97
CA GLU A 284 25.24 30.05 21.44
C GLU A 284 24.07 29.14 21.85
N GLU A 285 22.93 29.70 22.27
CA GLU A 285 21.73 28.99 22.70
C GLU A 285 20.78 28.68 21.53
N THR A 286 20.96 29.34 20.38
CA THR A 286 20.16 29.08 19.17
C THR A 286 20.66 27.83 18.46
N LEU A 287 19.89 26.75 18.57
CA LEU A 287 20.26 25.43 18.02
C LEU A 287 19.76 25.19 16.59
N THR A 288 18.90 26.06 16.06
CA THR A 288 18.27 25.88 14.74
C THR A 288 18.34 27.16 13.92
N TYR A 289 18.72 27.04 12.65
CA TYR A 289 18.79 28.13 11.68
C TYR A 289 18.02 27.78 10.41
N ASP A 290 17.27 28.75 9.89
CA ASP A 290 16.49 28.62 8.65
C ASP A 290 17.26 29.23 7.48
N LEU A 291 17.63 28.39 6.52
CA LEU A 291 18.25 28.72 5.23
C LEU A 291 17.41 28.09 4.09
N SER A 292 16.10 27.94 4.27
CA SER A 292 15.18 27.28 3.32
C SER A 292 15.06 27.98 1.96
N ASN A 293 15.63 29.17 1.83
CA ASN A 293 15.73 29.94 0.59
C ASN A 293 17.03 29.67 -0.21
N VAL A 294 17.98 28.89 0.32
CA VAL A 294 19.29 28.64 -0.30
C VAL A 294 19.59 27.14 -0.39
N GLU A 295 20.27 26.73 -1.46
CA GLU A 295 20.71 25.35 -1.65
C GLU A 295 22.03 25.09 -0.90
N TYR A 296 22.21 23.87 -0.41
CA TYR A 296 23.40 23.50 0.34
C TYR A 296 24.60 23.23 -0.58
N GLU A 297 25.73 23.87 -0.30
CA GLU A 297 27.03 23.55 -0.87
C GLU A 297 28.07 23.54 0.24
N ALA A 298 28.81 22.43 0.39
CA ALA A 298 29.76 22.25 1.48
C ALA A 298 30.85 23.35 1.54
N GLY A 299 31.28 23.88 0.39
CA GLY A 299 32.31 24.92 0.31
C GLY A 299 31.88 26.30 0.81
N LYS A 300 30.57 26.53 1.00
CA LYS A 300 30.00 27.81 1.47
C LYS A 300 29.81 27.85 2.99
N LEU A 301 29.89 26.71 3.66
CA LEU A 301 29.76 26.60 5.11
C LEU A 301 31.07 26.96 5.82
N SER A 302 31.00 27.83 6.83
CA SER A 302 32.13 28.10 7.73
C SER A 302 31.67 28.24 9.18
N PHE A 303 32.44 27.70 10.11
CA PHE A 303 32.17 27.77 11.55
C PHE A 303 33.45 27.69 12.37
N GLU A 304 33.46 28.32 13.53
CA GLU A 304 34.56 28.26 14.51
C GLU A 304 34.05 27.60 15.79
N LYS A 305 34.76 26.59 16.31
CA LYS A 305 34.41 25.96 17.60
C LYS A 305 34.91 26.81 18.77
N LYS A 306 34.12 26.93 19.84
CA LYS A 306 34.56 27.54 21.10
C LYS A 306 35.45 26.60 21.92
N ALA A 307 35.17 25.30 21.83
CA ALA A 307 35.91 24.24 22.52
C ALA A 307 37.35 24.10 21.99
N ALA A 308 38.35 24.44 22.80
CA ALA A 308 39.77 24.39 22.44
C ALA A 308 40.20 22.99 22.00
N GLY A 309 39.94 21.97 22.82
CA GLY A 309 40.21 20.55 22.51
C GLY A 309 39.08 19.80 21.80
N GLY A 310 37.87 20.35 21.81
CA GLY A 310 36.69 19.70 21.25
C GLY A 310 36.76 19.48 19.73
N THR A 311 35.84 18.66 19.21
CA THR A 311 35.68 18.38 17.78
C THR A 311 34.37 18.95 17.27
N ALA A 312 34.33 19.44 16.04
CA ALA A 312 33.11 19.87 15.37
C ALA A 312 32.99 19.15 14.02
N VAL A 313 31.86 18.48 13.79
CA VAL A 313 31.60 17.69 12.58
C VAL A 313 30.29 18.13 11.97
N ALA A 314 30.30 18.45 10.68
CA ALA A 314 29.11 18.78 9.91
C ALA A 314 28.68 17.58 9.05
N THR A 315 27.40 17.25 9.06
CA THR A 315 26.80 16.16 8.27
C THR A 315 25.53 16.66 7.61
N TYR A 316 25.40 16.45 6.30
CA TYR A 316 24.24 16.85 5.51
C TYR A 316 23.41 15.63 5.11
N ASP A 317 22.09 15.74 5.24
CA ASP A 317 21.12 14.77 4.76
C ASP A 317 20.44 15.32 3.50
N GLU A 318 20.74 14.70 2.35
CA GLU A 318 20.20 15.08 1.05
C GLU A 318 18.68 14.95 0.95
N THR A 319 18.07 14.06 1.74
CA THR A 319 16.62 13.80 1.68
C THR A 319 15.81 14.84 2.45
N THR A 320 16.35 15.32 3.58
CA THR A 320 15.69 16.31 4.43
C THR A 320 16.21 17.73 4.24
N ALA A 321 17.24 17.90 3.41
CA ALA A 321 17.99 19.13 3.23
C ALA A 321 18.49 19.75 4.56
N LYS A 322 18.74 18.92 5.58
CA LYS A 322 19.23 19.36 6.89
C LYS A 322 20.73 19.13 7.03
N LEU A 323 21.42 20.16 7.50
CA LEU A 323 22.81 20.06 7.94
C LEU A 323 22.86 20.08 9.47
N SER A 324 23.49 19.07 10.07
CA SER A 324 23.76 19.01 11.51
C SER A 324 25.25 19.27 11.76
N ILE A 325 25.56 20.24 12.61
CA ILE A 325 26.92 20.53 13.09
C ILE A 325 27.00 20.11 14.56
N LYS A 326 27.65 18.98 14.82
CA LYS A 326 27.83 18.45 16.18
C LYS A 326 29.18 18.86 16.73
N VAL A 327 29.17 19.69 17.78
CA VAL A 327 30.35 20.04 18.57
C VAL A 327 30.39 19.16 19.81
N THR A 328 31.51 18.48 20.03
CA THR A 328 31.73 17.58 21.17
C THR A 328 32.92 18.07 21.97
N SER A 329 32.80 18.16 23.29
CA SER A 329 33.88 18.55 24.19
C SER A 329 35.09 17.61 24.06
N ASP A 330 36.25 18.06 24.56
CA ASP A 330 37.47 17.22 24.56
C ASP A 330 37.28 15.96 25.41
N ASP A 331 36.61 16.10 26.56
CA ASP A 331 36.33 15.01 27.49
C ASP A 331 35.28 13.99 27.02
N LYS A 332 34.63 14.27 25.88
CA LYS A 332 33.58 13.46 25.26
C LYS A 332 32.33 13.25 26.12
N LEU A 333 32.15 14.05 27.17
CA LEU A 333 30.96 13.96 28.04
C LEU A 333 29.79 14.81 27.55
N ASN A 334 30.07 15.90 26.85
CA ASN A 334 29.04 16.87 26.43
C ASN A 334 29.12 17.14 24.93
N SER A 335 27.96 17.40 24.31
CA SER A 335 27.89 17.83 22.91
C SER A 335 26.70 18.74 22.66
N THR A 336 26.88 19.76 21.83
CA THR A 336 25.78 20.55 21.25
C THR A 336 25.68 20.26 19.75
N THR A 337 24.46 20.17 19.24
CA THR A 337 24.19 20.04 17.80
C THR A 337 23.44 21.27 17.33
N TYR A 338 23.94 21.91 16.28
CA TYR A 338 23.28 23.00 15.55
C TYR A 338 22.71 22.44 14.25
N GLU A 339 21.45 22.75 13.96
CA GLU A 339 20.76 22.29 12.75
C GLU A 339 20.46 23.47 11.82
N LEU A 340 20.83 23.34 10.55
CA LEU A 340 20.52 24.32 9.51
C LEU A 340 19.58 23.64 8.50
N GLN A 341 18.39 24.22 8.30
CA GLN A 341 17.44 23.76 7.29
C GLN A 341 17.70 24.49 5.97
N PHE A 342 18.15 23.78 4.93
CA PHE A 342 18.33 24.34 3.58
C PHE A 342 17.07 24.17 2.73
N LYS A 343 17.06 24.78 1.55
CA LYS A 343 16.01 24.62 0.54
C LYS A 343 15.83 23.14 0.20
N MET A 344 14.60 22.65 0.37
CA MET A 344 14.25 21.28 0.02
C MET A 344 14.43 21.05 -1.48
N PRO A 345 14.98 19.90 -1.91
CA PRO A 345 14.83 19.47 -3.29
C PRO A 345 13.32 19.33 -3.58
N VAL A 346 12.86 19.85 -4.72
CA VAL A 346 11.45 19.72 -5.12
C VAL A 346 11.18 18.24 -5.35
N SER A 347 10.37 17.61 -4.50
CA SER A 347 9.90 16.25 -4.71
C SER A 347 8.62 16.30 -5.54
N TYR A 348 8.67 15.75 -6.75
CA TYR A 348 7.50 15.63 -7.61
C TYR A 348 6.77 14.32 -7.32
N THR A 349 5.44 14.37 -7.35
CA THR A 349 4.57 13.19 -7.21
C THR A 349 4.64 12.26 -8.41
N GLY A 350 4.89 12.81 -9.61
CA GLY A 350 4.84 12.08 -10.88
C GLY A 350 3.45 11.66 -11.34
N LYS A 351 2.40 12.03 -10.58
CA LYS A 351 1.00 11.73 -10.89
C LYS A 351 0.44 12.68 -11.95
N LEU A 352 -0.68 12.28 -12.57
CA LEU A 352 -1.46 13.13 -13.46
C LEU A 352 -2.68 13.70 -12.73
N SER A 353 -3.02 14.94 -13.04
CA SER A 353 -4.24 15.62 -12.56
C SER A 353 -5.40 15.50 -13.53
N SER A 354 -5.13 15.22 -14.81
CA SER A 354 -6.16 14.91 -15.79
C SER A 354 -5.61 14.15 -17.01
N ILE A 355 -6.47 13.35 -17.63
CA ILE A 355 -6.31 12.83 -18.99
C ILE A 355 -7.59 13.19 -19.76
N SER A 356 -7.44 13.64 -21.00
CA SER A 356 -8.56 13.97 -21.89
C SER A 356 -8.40 13.34 -23.27
N TYR A 357 -9.52 12.94 -23.87
CA TYR A 357 -9.61 12.48 -25.26
C TYR A 357 -10.33 13.54 -26.10
N ASN A 358 -9.67 14.06 -27.15
CA ASN A 358 -10.15 15.13 -28.01
C ASN A 358 -10.70 16.35 -27.22
N GLY A 359 -10.01 16.71 -26.15
CA GLY A 359 -10.39 17.82 -25.26
C GLY A 359 -11.50 17.53 -24.26
N THR A 360 -12.06 16.31 -24.25
CA THR A 360 -13.05 15.87 -23.27
C THR A 360 -12.36 15.03 -22.18
N PRO A 361 -12.49 15.38 -20.88
CA PRO A 361 -11.91 14.60 -19.80
C PRO A 361 -12.36 13.15 -19.82
N LEU A 362 -11.44 12.20 -19.57
CA LEU A 362 -11.80 10.80 -19.41
C LEU A 362 -12.75 10.63 -18.22
N LYS A 363 -13.89 9.98 -18.45
CA LYS A 363 -14.90 9.73 -17.42
C LYS A 363 -14.32 8.79 -16.37
N GLY A 364 -14.46 9.16 -15.09
CA GLY A 364 -13.98 8.34 -13.98
C GLY A 364 -12.48 8.43 -13.72
N PHE A 365 -11.75 9.36 -14.35
CA PHE A 365 -10.33 9.58 -14.05
C PHE A 365 -10.11 9.89 -12.57
N THR A 366 -9.18 9.16 -11.95
CA THR A 366 -8.61 9.47 -10.64
C THR A 366 -7.10 9.32 -10.71
N GLU A 367 -6.37 9.99 -9.83
CA GLU A 367 -4.91 9.94 -9.83
C GLU A 367 -4.34 8.54 -9.48
N ASP A 368 -5.16 7.67 -8.86
CA ASP A 368 -4.78 6.33 -8.38
C ASP A 368 -5.32 5.20 -9.29
N THR A 369 -6.11 5.53 -10.31
CA THR A 369 -6.55 4.57 -11.34
C THR A 369 -5.64 4.70 -12.55
N HIS A 370 -5.02 3.60 -12.96
CA HIS A 370 -3.99 3.62 -14.01
C HIS A 370 -4.45 3.00 -15.32
N TYR A 371 -5.57 2.27 -15.35
CA TYR A 371 -6.04 1.58 -16.55
C TYR A 371 -7.40 2.12 -16.99
N TYR A 372 -7.46 2.62 -18.23
CA TYR A 372 -8.67 3.18 -18.82
C TYR A 372 -8.92 2.62 -20.20
N SER A 373 -10.17 2.33 -20.52
CA SER A 373 -10.56 1.88 -21.86
C SER A 373 -11.49 2.89 -22.51
N LEU A 374 -11.36 3.03 -23.84
CA LEU A 374 -12.24 3.85 -24.65
C LEU A 374 -12.49 3.20 -26.00
N THR A 375 -13.73 3.28 -26.48
CA THR A 375 -14.12 2.80 -27.80
C THR A 375 -13.84 3.91 -28.82
N ALA A 376 -12.64 3.90 -29.39
CA ALA A 376 -12.24 4.83 -30.44
C ALA A 376 -10.96 4.36 -31.15
N ASP A 377 -10.63 5.03 -32.24
CA ASP A 377 -9.32 4.89 -32.89
C ASP A 377 -8.32 5.93 -32.39
N TYR A 378 -7.05 5.51 -32.32
CA TYR A 378 -5.96 6.39 -31.97
C TYR A 378 -5.59 7.30 -33.14
N THR A 379 -5.52 8.60 -32.88
CA THR A 379 -4.90 9.57 -33.80
C THR A 379 -3.86 10.40 -33.06
N ALA A 380 -2.79 10.79 -33.76
CA ALA A 380 -1.73 11.57 -33.13
C ALA A 380 -2.30 12.86 -32.51
N GLY A 381 -2.07 13.04 -31.20
CA GLY A 381 -2.56 14.20 -30.45
C GLY A 381 -4.00 14.09 -29.92
N CYS A 382 -4.68 12.94 -30.08
CA CYS A 382 -6.03 12.76 -29.54
C CYS A 382 -6.07 12.69 -28.01
N LEU A 383 -4.97 12.30 -27.36
CA LEU A 383 -4.84 12.33 -25.90
C LEU A 383 -4.04 13.55 -25.46
N THR A 384 -4.53 14.21 -24.42
CA THR A 384 -3.79 15.21 -23.65
C THR A 384 -3.80 14.82 -22.17
N ALA A 385 -2.74 15.17 -21.46
CA ALA A 385 -2.63 14.93 -20.03
C ALA A 385 -1.98 16.12 -19.33
N THR A 386 -2.32 16.30 -18.06
CA THR A 386 -1.75 17.35 -17.20
C THR A 386 -1.10 16.69 -16.00
N ALA A 387 0.15 17.03 -15.70
CA ALA A 387 0.80 16.58 -14.47
C ALA A 387 0.12 17.22 -13.24
N SER A 388 0.15 16.52 -12.11
CA SER A 388 -0.26 17.11 -10.82
C SER A 388 0.78 18.11 -10.32
N ASP A 389 2.05 17.88 -10.65
CA ASP A 389 3.16 18.75 -10.31
C ASP A 389 3.28 19.91 -11.31
N GLU A 390 3.26 21.14 -10.80
CA GLU A 390 3.35 22.35 -11.64
C GLU A 390 4.69 22.40 -12.39
N GLY A 391 4.62 22.68 -13.69
CA GLY A 391 5.80 22.82 -14.56
C GLY A 391 6.35 21.53 -15.17
N LEU A 392 5.80 20.36 -14.82
CA LEU A 392 6.18 19.09 -15.44
C LEU A 392 5.34 18.77 -16.68
N THR A 393 5.98 18.15 -17.68
CA THR A 393 5.32 17.79 -18.95
C THR A 393 5.09 16.28 -19.07
N PRO A 394 3.83 15.82 -19.16
CA PRO A 394 3.53 14.43 -19.46
C PRO A 394 3.98 14.01 -20.87
N THR A 395 4.42 12.77 -21.02
CA THR A 395 4.76 12.15 -22.30
C THR A 395 3.76 11.06 -22.62
N ILE A 396 3.35 10.96 -23.89
CA ILE A 396 2.40 9.94 -24.38
C ILE A 396 3.10 9.12 -25.46
N SER A 397 3.07 7.80 -25.31
CA SER A 397 3.48 6.83 -26.32
C SER A 397 2.30 5.92 -26.66
N TYR A 398 2.29 5.33 -27.85
CA TYR A 398 1.23 4.44 -28.30
C TYR A 398 1.82 3.21 -28.97
N ASP A 399 1.36 2.03 -28.56
CA ASP A 399 1.65 0.77 -29.21
C ASP A 399 0.48 0.36 -30.10
N ALA A 400 0.74 0.25 -31.40
CA ALA A 400 -0.29 -0.02 -32.40
C ALA A 400 -0.78 -1.47 -32.40
N GLU A 401 0.08 -2.42 -31.97
CA GLU A 401 -0.26 -3.84 -31.92
C GLU A 401 -1.25 -4.12 -30.78
N SER A 402 -0.90 -3.73 -29.55
CA SER A 402 -1.80 -3.84 -28.40
C SER A 402 -2.89 -2.77 -28.37
N ARG A 403 -2.82 -1.71 -29.20
CA ARG A 403 -3.72 -0.54 -29.16
C ARG A 403 -3.75 0.15 -27.78
N ILE A 404 -2.62 0.19 -27.07
CA ILE A 404 -2.51 0.83 -25.74
C ILE A 404 -1.64 2.08 -25.83
N ALA A 405 -2.14 3.20 -25.31
CA ALA A 405 -1.32 4.38 -25.06
C ALA A 405 -0.79 4.37 -23.62
N THR A 406 0.49 4.68 -23.43
CA THR A 406 1.13 4.84 -22.12
C THR A 406 1.49 6.29 -21.89
N ILE A 407 1.06 6.83 -20.75
CA ILE A 407 1.26 8.21 -20.31
C ILE A 407 2.11 8.20 -19.05
N SER A 408 3.18 8.99 -19.02
CA SER A 408 4.11 9.08 -17.89
C SER A 408 4.58 10.52 -17.69
N VAL A 409 5.21 10.82 -16.55
CA VAL A 409 5.87 12.11 -16.28
C VAL A 409 7.37 11.89 -16.01
N PRO A 410 8.21 11.69 -17.04
CA PRO A 410 9.60 11.28 -16.84
C PRO A 410 10.43 12.29 -16.04
N GLU A 411 10.14 13.59 -16.20
CA GLU A 411 10.81 14.69 -15.49
C GLU A 411 10.64 14.61 -13.96
N SER A 412 9.62 13.90 -13.47
CA SER A 412 9.39 13.71 -12.03
C SER A 412 10.39 12.75 -11.38
N GLY A 413 11.08 11.92 -12.16
CA GLY A 413 11.90 10.82 -11.66
C GLY A 413 11.11 9.64 -11.07
N GLN A 414 9.78 9.70 -11.05
CA GLN A 414 8.90 8.63 -10.58
C GLN A 414 8.56 7.66 -11.71
N ASN A 415 8.42 6.37 -11.39
CA ASN A 415 8.03 5.33 -12.33
C ASN A 415 6.52 5.05 -12.25
N ILE A 416 5.70 6.05 -12.61
CA ILE A 416 4.23 5.97 -12.65
C ILE A 416 3.77 6.05 -14.10
N ASN A 417 2.91 5.12 -14.50
CA ASN A 417 2.37 5.03 -15.86
C ASN A 417 0.83 4.89 -15.81
N TYR A 418 0.16 5.63 -16.69
CA TYR A 418 -1.26 5.49 -16.96
C TYR A 418 -1.44 4.89 -18.36
N TYR A 419 -2.36 3.95 -18.50
CA TYR A 419 -2.61 3.18 -19.71
C TYR A 419 -4.02 3.45 -20.22
N VAL A 420 -4.12 3.71 -21.52
CA VAL A 420 -5.38 3.94 -22.20
C VAL A 420 -5.52 2.95 -23.36
N LYS A 421 -6.38 1.95 -23.21
CA LYS A 421 -6.71 0.98 -24.28
C LYS A 421 -7.74 1.60 -25.23
N PHE A 422 -7.39 1.65 -26.51
CA PHE A 422 -8.28 2.05 -27.60
C PHE A 422 -9.01 0.81 -28.11
N ALA A 423 -10.09 0.42 -27.43
CA ALA A 423 -10.93 -0.72 -27.82
C ALA A 423 -11.63 -0.46 -29.17
N LYS A 424 -11.79 -1.51 -29.98
CA LYS A 424 -12.59 -1.46 -31.21
C LYS A 424 -14.08 -1.41 -30.85
N GLU A 425 -14.88 -0.77 -31.68
CA GLU A 425 -16.34 -0.84 -31.57
C GLU A 425 -16.80 -2.29 -31.78
N ALA A 426 -17.53 -2.82 -30.80
CA ALA A 426 -17.97 -4.20 -30.76
C ALA A 426 -19.49 -4.27 -30.86
N THR A 427 -20.00 -5.29 -31.55
CA THR A 427 -21.41 -5.65 -31.53
C THR A 427 -21.74 -6.22 -30.15
N PRO A 428 -22.69 -5.63 -29.41
CA PRO A 428 -23.04 -6.10 -28.08
C PRO A 428 -23.97 -7.31 -28.15
N TYR A 429 -23.62 -8.35 -27.41
CA TYR A 429 -24.44 -9.54 -27.19
C TYR A 429 -24.89 -9.55 -25.73
N PRO A 430 -26.17 -9.26 -25.44
CA PRO A 430 -26.73 -9.42 -24.11
C PRO A 430 -26.46 -10.85 -23.63
N SER A 431 -25.87 -10.99 -22.45
CA SER A 431 -25.39 -12.27 -21.95
C SER A 431 -25.69 -12.43 -20.47
N LYS A 432 -25.86 -13.68 -20.06
CA LYS A 432 -25.88 -14.10 -18.67
C LYS A 432 -24.59 -14.83 -18.35
N LEU A 433 -23.79 -14.27 -17.46
CA LEU A 433 -22.53 -14.89 -17.05
C LEU A 433 -22.72 -15.78 -15.83
N LEU A 434 -21.93 -16.85 -15.76
CA LEU A 434 -21.73 -17.65 -14.56
C LEU A 434 -20.22 -17.79 -14.34
N ILE A 435 -19.73 -17.13 -13.30
CA ILE A 435 -18.30 -17.02 -13.01
C ILE A 435 -17.98 -17.84 -11.77
N THR A 436 -17.02 -18.75 -11.91
CA THR A 436 -16.55 -19.62 -10.84
C THR A 436 -15.04 -19.62 -10.72
N MET A 437 -14.52 -19.98 -9.54
CA MET A 437 -13.10 -20.23 -9.33
C MET A 437 -12.92 -21.48 -8.46
N VAL A 438 -12.17 -22.45 -8.95
CA VAL A 438 -11.99 -23.77 -8.31
C VAL A 438 -13.34 -24.42 -7.93
N GLY A 439 -14.36 -24.28 -8.79
CA GLY A 439 -15.71 -24.83 -8.54
C GLY A 439 -16.51 -24.08 -7.47
N MET A 440 -16.07 -22.90 -7.02
CA MET A 440 -16.81 -22.03 -6.13
C MET A 440 -17.50 -20.92 -6.91
N TYR A 441 -18.77 -20.64 -6.59
CA TYR A 441 -19.51 -19.51 -7.15
C TYR A 441 -18.84 -18.17 -6.78
N LEU A 442 -18.63 -17.31 -7.77
CA LEU A 442 -18.14 -15.94 -7.54
C LEU A 442 -19.20 -14.89 -7.87
N SER A 443 -19.75 -14.93 -9.07
CA SER A 443 -20.73 -13.96 -9.55
C SER A 443 -21.52 -14.52 -10.74
N ALA A 444 -22.67 -13.93 -11.00
CA ALA A 444 -23.47 -14.22 -12.18
C ALA A 444 -24.12 -12.94 -12.72
N PRO A 445 -23.36 -11.96 -13.24
CA PRO A 445 -23.93 -10.73 -13.77
C PRO A 445 -24.69 -10.97 -15.08
N ALA A 446 -25.73 -10.18 -15.31
CA ALA A 446 -26.29 -9.98 -16.65
C ALA A 446 -25.59 -8.76 -17.25
N GLN A 447 -24.83 -8.97 -18.34
CA GLN A 447 -24.05 -7.92 -18.98
C GLN A 447 -23.83 -8.23 -20.45
N GLU A 448 -23.39 -7.23 -21.21
CA GLU A 448 -23.05 -7.41 -22.61
C GLU A 448 -21.64 -7.99 -22.76
N VAL A 449 -21.51 -8.91 -23.71
CA VAL A 449 -20.22 -9.34 -24.26
C VAL A 449 -20.10 -8.73 -25.65
N GLY A 450 -19.00 -8.03 -25.92
CA GLY A 450 -18.75 -7.42 -27.22
C GLY A 450 -18.03 -8.37 -28.16
N ILE A 451 -18.50 -8.50 -29.40
CA ILE A 451 -17.78 -9.19 -30.48
C ILE A 451 -17.36 -8.18 -31.55
N THR A 452 -16.10 -8.21 -31.97
CA THR A 452 -15.58 -7.37 -33.05
C THR A 452 -15.26 -8.20 -34.27
N GLU A 453 -15.44 -7.66 -35.47
CA GLU A 453 -15.00 -8.29 -36.72
C GLU A 453 -13.66 -7.71 -37.18
N ASN A 454 -12.72 -8.56 -37.57
CA ASN A 454 -11.45 -8.18 -38.17
C ASN A 454 -11.50 -8.33 -39.70
N GLU A 455 -10.68 -7.55 -40.41
CA GLU A 455 -10.62 -7.58 -41.89
C GLU A 455 -10.18 -8.94 -42.45
N ASP A 456 -9.47 -9.74 -41.67
CA ASP A 456 -9.00 -11.08 -42.04
C ASP A 456 -10.04 -12.18 -41.79
N GLY A 457 -11.23 -11.82 -41.30
CA GLY A 457 -12.33 -12.73 -41.02
C GLY A 457 -12.28 -13.40 -39.64
N THR A 458 -11.27 -13.08 -38.81
CA THR A 458 -11.29 -13.44 -37.38
C THR A 458 -12.19 -12.49 -36.59
N ILE A 459 -12.53 -12.88 -35.36
CA ILE A 459 -13.30 -12.04 -34.45
C ILE A 459 -12.49 -11.69 -33.19
N GLY A 460 -12.94 -10.69 -32.44
CA GLY A 460 -12.45 -10.38 -31.10
C GLY A 460 -13.55 -10.49 -30.07
N PHE A 461 -13.19 -10.84 -28.84
CA PHE A 461 -14.07 -10.95 -27.68
C PHE A 461 -13.69 -9.87 -26.66
N GLN A 462 -14.68 -9.10 -26.21
CA GLN A 462 -14.52 -8.04 -25.22
C GLN A 462 -15.48 -8.26 -24.06
N LEU A 463 -14.94 -8.40 -22.85
CA LEU A 463 -15.71 -8.44 -21.61
C LEU A 463 -15.29 -7.27 -20.73
N ILE A 464 -16.11 -6.22 -20.75
CA ILE A 464 -15.84 -4.95 -20.09
C ILE A 464 -16.28 -5.00 -18.62
N GLY A 465 -15.44 -4.47 -17.74
CA GLY A 465 -15.70 -4.41 -16.31
C GLY A 465 -15.83 -5.78 -15.65
N PHE A 466 -15.01 -6.74 -16.07
CA PHE A 466 -14.96 -8.07 -15.47
C PHE A 466 -14.74 -7.96 -13.96
N GLU A 467 -15.67 -8.54 -13.20
CA GLU A 467 -15.72 -8.45 -11.75
C GLU A 467 -15.93 -9.85 -11.17
N PHE A 468 -15.16 -10.16 -10.14
CA PHE A 468 -15.50 -11.28 -9.27
C PHE A 468 -15.23 -10.94 -7.81
N SER A 469 -16.02 -11.52 -6.91
CA SER A 469 -15.97 -11.24 -5.46
C SER A 469 -16.15 -9.77 -5.07
N GLY A 470 -16.87 -8.98 -5.89
CA GLY A 470 -17.13 -7.56 -5.63
C GLY A 470 -15.95 -6.63 -5.97
N VAL A 471 -14.92 -7.13 -6.66
CA VAL A 471 -13.75 -6.34 -7.05
C VAL A 471 -13.64 -6.32 -8.58
N ASN A 472 -13.64 -5.12 -9.15
CA ASN A 472 -13.45 -4.93 -10.58
C ASN A 472 -12.00 -5.28 -10.95
N MET A 473 -11.84 -6.35 -11.74
CA MET A 473 -10.53 -6.78 -12.21
C MET A 473 -10.06 -5.97 -13.42
N GLY A 474 -11.00 -5.40 -14.18
CA GLY A 474 -10.72 -4.64 -15.39
C GLY A 474 -11.40 -5.26 -16.60
N ASP A 475 -10.86 -5.00 -17.79
CA ASP A 475 -11.43 -5.49 -19.04
C ASP A 475 -10.65 -6.69 -19.57
N ILE A 476 -11.37 -7.64 -20.17
CA ILE A 476 -10.78 -8.76 -20.89
C ILE A 476 -10.95 -8.52 -22.39
N TYR A 477 -9.82 -8.61 -23.10
CA TYR A 477 -9.76 -8.55 -24.56
C TYR A 477 -9.09 -9.83 -25.07
N VAL A 478 -9.74 -10.51 -26.01
CA VAL A 478 -9.17 -11.66 -26.72
C VAL A 478 -9.34 -11.39 -28.21
N ASP A 479 -8.24 -11.19 -28.91
CA ASP A 479 -8.24 -10.87 -30.34
C ASP A 479 -7.94 -12.12 -31.20
N ASP A 480 -8.17 -12.00 -32.50
CA ASP A 480 -7.84 -13.00 -33.53
C ASP A 480 -8.38 -14.40 -33.21
N ILE A 481 -9.67 -14.48 -32.87
CA ILE A 481 -10.40 -15.72 -32.60
C ILE A 481 -10.90 -16.30 -33.93
N ALA A 482 -10.62 -17.59 -34.15
CA ALA A 482 -11.12 -18.30 -35.31
C ALA A 482 -12.62 -18.61 -35.15
N MET A 483 -13.41 -18.36 -36.19
CA MET A 483 -14.82 -18.73 -36.29
C MET A 483 -15.05 -19.55 -37.56
N ASP A 484 -15.73 -20.69 -37.45
CA ASP A 484 -16.06 -21.53 -38.60
C ASP A 484 -17.42 -21.18 -39.24
N SER A 485 -17.81 -21.89 -40.29
CA SER A 485 -19.06 -21.64 -41.03
C SER A 485 -20.33 -21.90 -40.23
N ASP A 486 -20.22 -22.69 -39.15
CA ASP A 486 -21.32 -23.05 -38.27
C ASP A 486 -21.35 -22.12 -37.04
N GLY A 487 -20.50 -21.08 -37.01
CA GLY A 487 -20.42 -20.11 -35.94
C GLY A 487 -19.62 -20.60 -34.73
N ASN A 488 -18.93 -21.75 -34.78
CA ASN A 488 -18.13 -22.22 -33.66
C ASN A 488 -16.87 -21.35 -33.50
N ILE A 489 -16.59 -20.94 -32.28
CA ILE A 489 -15.44 -20.11 -31.92
C ILE A 489 -14.47 -20.90 -31.04
N TYR A 490 -13.16 -20.73 -31.29
CA TYR A 490 -12.13 -21.35 -30.48
C TYR A 490 -10.83 -20.55 -30.47
N LYS A 491 -10.22 -20.41 -29.28
CA LYS A 491 -8.90 -19.80 -29.09
C LYS A 491 -8.22 -20.35 -27.84
N GLU A 492 -6.94 -20.67 -27.95
CA GLU A 492 -6.02 -20.74 -26.81
C GLU A 492 -5.08 -19.54 -26.90
N ASP A 493 -4.88 -18.85 -25.78
CA ASP A 493 -4.02 -17.66 -25.73
C ASP A 493 -3.48 -17.42 -24.32
N VAL A 494 -2.65 -16.40 -24.16
CA VAL A 494 -2.22 -15.86 -22.87
C VAL A 494 -2.56 -14.37 -22.83
N ILE A 495 -3.45 -13.99 -21.92
CA ILE A 495 -3.92 -12.61 -21.79
C ILE A 495 -3.44 -11.97 -20.49
N ARG A 496 -3.63 -10.65 -20.40
CA ARG A 496 -3.65 -9.92 -19.13
C ARG A 496 -4.97 -9.17 -19.03
N ILE A 497 -5.58 -9.19 -17.85
CA ILE A 497 -6.78 -8.39 -17.60
C ILE A 497 -6.35 -6.92 -17.50
N PHE A 498 -6.97 -6.07 -18.31
CA PHE A 498 -6.64 -4.66 -18.41
C PHE A 498 -7.35 -3.87 -17.31
N GLY A 499 -6.73 -3.80 -16.14
CA GLY A 499 -7.24 -3.09 -14.96
C GLY A 499 -6.22 -3.08 -13.82
N ASP A 500 -6.38 -2.15 -12.86
CA ASP A 500 -5.45 -1.98 -11.74
C ASP A 500 -5.30 -3.26 -10.90
N PHE A 501 -6.39 -4.00 -10.65
CA PHE A 501 -6.34 -5.27 -9.92
C PHE A 501 -6.05 -6.47 -10.83
N GLY A 502 -6.60 -6.48 -12.05
CA GLY A 502 -6.45 -7.60 -12.98
C GLY A 502 -5.01 -7.79 -13.44
N VAL A 503 -4.23 -6.72 -13.56
CA VAL A 503 -2.82 -6.82 -13.96
C VAL A 503 -1.96 -7.53 -12.91
N GLU A 504 -2.36 -7.52 -11.62
CA GLU A 504 -1.66 -8.22 -10.55
C GLU A 504 -1.76 -9.76 -10.68
N LEU A 505 -2.74 -10.25 -11.44
CA LEU A 505 -2.88 -11.68 -11.72
C LEU A 505 -1.83 -12.19 -12.72
N GLY A 506 -1.13 -11.28 -13.41
CA GLY A 506 -0.05 -11.60 -14.34
C GLY A 506 -0.55 -12.15 -15.68
N ASP A 507 0.28 -12.99 -16.31
CA ASP A 507 -0.04 -13.68 -17.56
C ASP A 507 -1.01 -14.83 -17.29
N LEU A 508 -2.15 -14.82 -17.98
CA LEU A 508 -3.25 -15.76 -17.77
C LEU A 508 -3.49 -16.60 -19.03
N PRO A 509 -3.06 -17.86 -19.05
CA PRO A 509 -3.46 -18.81 -20.09
C PRO A 509 -4.98 -18.96 -20.12
N ILE A 510 -5.55 -18.91 -21.32
CA ILE A 510 -6.98 -19.05 -21.55
C ILE A 510 -7.31 -20.11 -22.59
N THR A 511 -8.52 -20.65 -22.48
CA THR A 511 -9.20 -21.35 -23.56
C THR A 511 -10.59 -20.76 -23.70
N LEU A 512 -10.87 -20.16 -24.86
CA LEU A 512 -12.19 -19.69 -25.25
C LEU A 512 -12.78 -20.72 -26.22
N LYS A 513 -13.99 -21.21 -25.94
CA LYS A 513 -14.70 -22.14 -26.82
C LYS A 513 -16.20 -21.92 -26.75
N GLY A 514 -16.87 -21.87 -27.89
CA GLY A 514 -18.32 -21.73 -27.92
C GLY A 514 -18.87 -21.61 -29.33
N GLN A 515 -20.03 -20.98 -29.45
CA GLN A 515 -20.72 -20.76 -30.71
C GLN A 515 -21.44 -19.40 -30.70
N LEU A 516 -21.42 -18.74 -31.85
CA LEU A 516 -22.22 -17.56 -32.15
C LEU A 516 -23.17 -17.93 -33.29
N GLU A 517 -24.43 -18.20 -32.95
CA GLU A 517 -25.46 -18.65 -33.91
C GLU A 517 -26.76 -17.86 -33.67
N ASP A 518 -27.46 -17.51 -34.75
CA ASP A 518 -28.73 -16.78 -34.71
C ASP A 518 -28.75 -15.47 -33.90
N GLY A 519 -27.58 -14.83 -33.75
CA GLY A 519 -27.44 -13.59 -32.97
C GLY A 519 -27.32 -13.81 -31.46
N GLU A 520 -27.10 -15.04 -31.02
CA GLU A 520 -26.91 -15.44 -29.64
C GLU A 520 -25.50 -16.01 -29.43
N LEU A 521 -24.85 -15.59 -28.33
CA LEU A 521 -23.51 -16.05 -27.97
C LEU A 521 -23.60 -17.02 -26.79
N GLU A 522 -23.09 -18.23 -26.98
CA GLU A 522 -22.90 -19.22 -25.91
C GLU A 522 -21.45 -19.70 -25.92
N CYS A 523 -20.69 -19.44 -24.85
CA CYS A 523 -19.29 -19.84 -24.79
C CYS A 523 -18.75 -20.02 -23.37
N ASP A 524 -17.68 -20.78 -23.27
CA ASP A 524 -16.85 -20.90 -22.07
C ASP A 524 -15.51 -20.19 -22.29
N LEU A 525 -15.16 -19.30 -21.37
CA LEU A 525 -13.82 -18.74 -21.21
C LEU A 525 -13.20 -19.33 -19.94
N ASP A 526 -12.36 -20.34 -20.14
CA ASP A 526 -11.54 -20.95 -19.10
C ASP A 526 -10.25 -20.13 -18.95
N ILE A 527 -9.93 -19.68 -17.73
CA ILE A 527 -8.77 -18.87 -17.39
C ILE A 527 -7.96 -19.59 -16.31
N THR A 528 -6.67 -19.78 -16.52
CA THR A 528 -5.78 -20.43 -15.54
C THR A 528 -4.94 -19.39 -14.82
N TRP A 529 -5.29 -19.06 -13.57
CA TRP A 529 -4.43 -18.21 -12.75
C TRP A 529 -3.42 -19.06 -11.98
N THR A 530 -2.12 -18.77 -12.13
CA THR A 530 -1.05 -19.46 -11.38
C THR A 530 -0.44 -18.50 -10.36
N ASN A 531 -0.57 -18.84 -9.07
CA ASN A 531 0.03 -18.07 -7.99
C ASN A 531 0.79 -19.00 -7.02
N GLU A 532 2.05 -18.66 -6.72
CA GLU A 532 2.96 -19.46 -5.88
C GLU A 532 3.05 -20.96 -6.25
N GLY A 533 2.88 -21.28 -7.54
CA GLY A 533 2.91 -22.66 -8.06
C GLY A 533 1.60 -23.44 -7.94
N TYR A 534 0.53 -22.83 -7.45
CA TYR A 534 -0.82 -23.39 -7.43
C TYR A 534 -1.65 -22.83 -8.58
N GLN A 535 -2.48 -23.67 -9.20
CA GLN A 535 -3.40 -23.29 -10.26
C GLN A 535 -4.81 -23.08 -9.69
N TYR A 536 -5.36 -21.90 -9.99
CA TYR A 536 -6.71 -21.48 -9.64
C TYR A 536 -7.48 -21.32 -10.96
N PRO A 537 -8.16 -22.37 -11.44
CA PRO A 537 -9.00 -22.26 -12.64
C PRO A 537 -10.17 -21.33 -12.34
N ILE A 538 -10.33 -20.30 -13.16
CA ILE A 538 -11.48 -19.40 -13.21
C ILE A 538 -12.24 -19.76 -14.48
N LYS A 539 -13.54 -20.02 -14.37
CA LYS A 539 -14.39 -20.32 -15.52
C LYS A 539 -15.46 -19.25 -15.65
N VAL A 540 -15.57 -18.65 -16.83
CA VAL A 540 -16.62 -17.70 -17.21
C VAL A 540 -17.47 -18.38 -18.27
N THR A 541 -18.64 -18.89 -17.87
CA THR A 541 -19.62 -19.39 -18.84
C THR A 541 -20.55 -18.26 -19.24
N VAL A 542 -20.70 -18.05 -20.55
CA VAL A 542 -21.54 -17.07 -21.20
C VAL A 542 -22.75 -17.80 -21.77
N TYR A 543 -23.94 -17.47 -21.25
CA TYR A 543 -25.21 -17.95 -21.78
C TYR A 543 -25.97 -16.82 -22.46
N PRO A 544 -26.73 -17.08 -23.53
CA PRO A 544 -27.72 -16.13 -23.98
C PRO A 544 -28.84 -15.98 -22.93
N PRO A 545 -29.41 -14.78 -22.70
CA PRO A 545 -30.50 -14.58 -21.73
C PRO A 545 -31.76 -15.43 -22.01
N THR A 546 -31.92 -15.85 -23.26
CA THR A 546 -32.97 -16.72 -23.78
C THR A 546 -32.72 -18.21 -23.51
N THR A 547 -31.56 -18.57 -22.96
CA THR A 547 -31.19 -19.98 -22.75
C THR A 547 -32.30 -20.76 -22.01
N PRO A 548 -32.69 -21.95 -22.50
CA PRO A 548 -33.75 -22.74 -21.89
C PRO A 548 -33.28 -23.51 -20.64
N TYR A 549 -31.98 -23.56 -20.35
CA TYR A 549 -31.46 -24.10 -19.11
C TYR A 549 -30.07 -23.57 -18.76
N ILE A 550 -29.70 -23.68 -17.48
CA ILE A 550 -28.34 -23.48 -16.99
C ILE A 550 -27.94 -24.70 -16.17
N ASP A 551 -26.81 -25.31 -16.51
CA ASP A 551 -26.18 -26.33 -15.68
C ASP A 551 -25.21 -25.68 -14.70
N ALA A 552 -25.60 -25.64 -13.42
CA ALA A 552 -24.80 -25.12 -12.32
C ALA A 552 -24.47 -26.21 -11.29
N GLN A 553 -24.49 -27.49 -11.70
CA GLN A 553 -24.04 -28.60 -10.89
C GLN A 553 -22.52 -28.54 -10.65
N GLY A 554 -22.06 -29.06 -9.52
CA GLY A 554 -20.67 -28.98 -9.08
C GLY A 554 -20.20 -27.61 -8.59
N ILE A 555 -21.08 -26.60 -8.57
CA ILE A 555 -20.75 -25.25 -8.10
C ILE A 555 -21.13 -25.10 -6.63
N SER A 556 -20.11 -25.00 -5.78
CA SER A 556 -20.27 -24.77 -4.35
C SER A 556 -20.75 -23.34 -4.03
N SER A 557 -21.57 -23.22 -2.98
CA SER A 557 -22.10 -21.93 -2.47
C SER A 557 -22.86 -21.10 -3.52
N LEU A 558 -23.51 -21.75 -4.48
CA LEU A 558 -24.26 -21.11 -5.56
C LEU A 558 -25.34 -20.16 -5.04
N ASN A 559 -25.37 -18.94 -5.59
CA ASN A 559 -26.48 -18.02 -5.41
C ASN A 559 -27.47 -18.16 -6.58
N VAL A 560 -28.47 -19.01 -6.40
CA VAL A 560 -29.48 -19.31 -7.44
C VAL A 560 -30.24 -18.05 -7.88
N ALA A 561 -30.60 -17.15 -6.96
CA ALA A 561 -31.33 -15.93 -7.31
C ALA A 561 -30.50 -15.03 -8.24
N ALA A 562 -29.20 -14.92 -7.99
CA ALA A 562 -28.30 -14.19 -8.88
C ALA A 562 -28.20 -14.87 -10.25
N VAL A 563 -28.20 -16.21 -10.34
CA VAL A 563 -28.22 -16.92 -11.64
C VAL A 563 -29.54 -16.67 -12.40
N GLN A 564 -30.67 -16.60 -11.70
CA GLN A 564 -31.98 -16.31 -12.31
C GLN A 564 -32.09 -14.89 -12.86
N GLU A 565 -31.45 -13.93 -12.20
CA GLU A 565 -31.57 -12.52 -12.54
C GLU A 565 -31.07 -12.21 -13.96
N GLY A 566 -31.87 -11.51 -14.76
CA GLY A 566 -31.52 -11.11 -16.12
C GLY A 566 -31.78 -12.15 -17.21
N LEU A 567 -32.19 -13.37 -16.87
CA LEU A 567 -32.71 -14.33 -17.84
C LEU A 567 -34.07 -13.86 -18.38
N THR A 568 -34.25 -13.97 -19.69
CA THR A 568 -35.48 -13.56 -20.39
C THR A 568 -36.36 -14.72 -20.80
N ASN A 569 -35.83 -15.96 -20.78
CA ASN A 569 -36.64 -17.15 -20.97
C ASN A 569 -37.25 -17.61 -19.62
N PRO A 570 -38.56 -17.42 -19.39
CA PRO A 570 -39.22 -17.87 -18.16
C PRO A 570 -39.28 -19.38 -18.00
N ASN A 571 -39.01 -20.17 -19.05
CA ASN A 571 -38.89 -21.62 -18.97
C ASN A 571 -37.48 -22.08 -18.58
N CYS A 572 -36.52 -21.17 -18.41
CA CYS A 572 -35.14 -21.54 -18.10
C CYS A 572 -35.07 -22.37 -16.81
N ILE A 573 -34.53 -23.57 -16.91
CA ILE A 573 -34.36 -24.49 -15.77
C ILE A 573 -32.93 -24.42 -15.26
N ILE A 574 -32.75 -24.13 -13.98
CA ILE A 574 -31.43 -24.11 -13.33
C ILE A 574 -31.22 -25.42 -12.58
N TYR A 575 -30.19 -26.18 -12.96
CA TYR A 575 -29.78 -27.41 -12.30
C TYR A 575 -28.69 -27.13 -11.28
N THR A 576 -28.84 -27.63 -10.06
CA THR A 576 -27.85 -27.49 -8.98
C THR A 576 -27.77 -28.75 -8.13
N ASP A 577 -26.70 -28.86 -7.33
CA ASP A 577 -26.40 -30.04 -6.53
C ASP A 577 -27.41 -30.27 -5.40
N GLU A 578 -27.50 -31.52 -4.92
CA GLU A 578 -28.27 -31.86 -3.73
C GLU A 578 -27.74 -31.07 -2.51
N GLY A 579 -28.65 -30.44 -1.77
CA GLY A 579 -28.31 -29.62 -0.61
C GLY A 579 -28.11 -28.13 -0.91
N THR A 580 -28.20 -27.68 -2.16
CA THR A 580 -28.21 -26.24 -2.47
C THR A 580 -29.41 -25.55 -1.84
N THR A 581 -29.16 -24.44 -1.15
CA THR A 581 -30.23 -23.61 -0.55
C THR A 581 -30.93 -22.82 -1.64
N VAL A 582 -32.26 -22.95 -1.71
CA VAL A 582 -33.10 -22.21 -2.66
C VAL A 582 -34.19 -21.47 -1.88
N SER A 583 -34.47 -20.23 -2.27
CA SER A 583 -35.52 -19.42 -1.66
C SER A 583 -36.90 -20.06 -1.83
N GLU A 584 -37.76 -19.91 -0.83
CA GLU A 584 -39.14 -20.39 -0.92
C GLU A 584 -39.85 -19.73 -2.11
N GLY A 585 -40.47 -20.55 -2.96
CA GLY A 585 -41.23 -20.07 -4.11
C GLY A 585 -40.40 -19.86 -5.39
N SER A 586 -39.09 -20.13 -5.40
CA SER A 586 -38.33 -20.16 -6.65
C SER A 586 -38.94 -21.15 -7.65
N GLU A 587 -39.19 -20.65 -8.87
CA GLU A 587 -39.70 -21.43 -10.00
C GLU A 587 -38.50 -21.97 -10.81
N ASN A 588 -38.67 -23.15 -11.43
CA ASN A 588 -37.72 -23.75 -12.39
C ASN A 588 -36.30 -24.00 -11.86
N VAL A 589 -36.18 -24.29 -10.57
CA VAL A 589 -34.90 -24.70 -9.95
C VAL A 589 -34.96 -26.18 -9.60
N VAL A 590 -33.98 -26.93 -10.08
CA VAL A 590 -33.81 -28.37 -9.79
C VAL A 590 -32.64 -28.54 -8.82
N VAL A 591 -32.94 -29.02 -7.62
CA VAL A 591 -31.95 -29.35 -6.58
C VAL A 591 -31.78 -30.86 -6.55
N GLY A 592 -30.61 -31.35 -6.98
CA GLY A 592 -30.39 -32.77 -7.26
C GLY A 592 -31.32 -33.25 -8.37
N THR A 593 -32.35 -34.02 -8.03
CA THR A 593 -33.38 -34.51 -8.96
C THR A 593 -34.79 -34.00 -8.63
N SER A 594 -34.91 -32.96 -7.81
CA SER A 594 -36.19 -32.45 -7.30
C SER A 594 -36.40 -30.99 -7.67
N CYS A 595 -37.58 -30.66 -8.18
CA CYS A 595 -38.03 -29.30 -8.42
C CYS A 595 -39.29 -29.02 -7.57
N THR A 596 -39.31 -27.92 -6.83
CA THR A 596 -40.52 -27.59 -6.05
C THR A 596 -41.63 -27.08 -6.95
N LYS A 597 -41.32 -26.16 -7.86
CA LYS A 597 -42.28 -25.50 -8.76
C LYS A 597 -41.74 -25.44 -10.18
N LEU A 598 -42.27 -26.28 -11.06
CA LEU A 598 -42.04 -26.19 -12.50
C LEU A 598 -43.08 -25.28 -13.16
N LYS A 599 -42.64 -24.41 -14.06
CA LYS A 599 -43.49 -23.52 -14.84
C LYS A 599 -43.02 -23.50 -16.27
N LEU A 600 -43.90 -23.96 -17.14
CA LEU A 600 -43.68 -24.00 -18.58
C LEU A 600 -44.65 -23.06 -19.27
N ASN A 601 -44.15 -22.33 -20.24
CA ASN A 601 -44.87 -21.34 -21.05
C ASN A 601 -44.72 -21.69 -22.52
N LYS A 602 -45.84 -21.69 -23.26
CA LYS A 602 -45.86 -22.01 -24.68
C LYS A 602 -45.06 -21.04 -25.56
N SER A 603 -44.82 -19.83 -25.07
CA SER A 603 -44.22 -18.74 -25.84
C SER A 603 -42.70 -18.68 -25.72
N ASN A 604 -42.09 -19.68 -25.07
CA ASN A 604 -40.66 -19.75 -24.85
C ASN A 604 -40.16 -21.19 -25.04
N ASP A 605 -38.89 -21.32 -25.41
CA ASP A 605 -38.28 -22.62 -25.67
C ASP A 605 -38.21 -23.45 -24.40
N ILE A 606 -38.30 -24.77 -24.54
CA ILE A 606 -38.21 -25.71 -23.43
C ILE A 606 -37.10 -26.71 -23.75
N SER A 607 -36.12 -26.81 -22.86
CA SER A 607 -35.07 -27.83 -22.92
C SER A 607 -34.85 -28.40 -21.52
N ILE A 608 -35.06 -29.70 -21.38
CA ILE A 608 -34.82 -30.46 -20.15
C ILE A 608 -33.69 -31.44 -20.48
N PRO A 609 -32.41 -31.11 -20.19
CA PRO A 609 -31.30 -32.02 -20.41
C PRO A 609 -31.26 -33.19 -19.40
N TYR A 610 -31.80 -32.98 -18.19
CA TYR A 610 -31.78 -33.97 -17.11
C TYR A 610 -33.19 -34.17 -16.54
N ALA A 611 -33.59 -35.43 -16.36
CA ALA A 611 -34.90 -35.73 -15.79
C ALA A 611 -34.97 -35.39 -14.29
N PHE A 612 -36.13 -34.94 -13.82
CA PHE A 612 -36.40 -34.60 -12.42
C PHE A 612 -37.89 -34.76 -12.07
N THR A 613 -38.20 -34.84 -10.78
CA THR A 613 -39.58 -34.83 -10.30
C THR A 613 -39.96 -33.44 -9.81
N ALA A 614 -41.11 -32.92 -10.24
CA ALA A 614 -41.65 -31.64 -9.78
C ALA A 614 -42.88 -31.83 -8.87
N THR A 615 -42.84 -31.25 -7.67
CA THR A 615 -43.96 -31.32 -6.70
C THR A 615 -45.17 -30.56 -7.22
N GLU A 616 -44.97 -29.32 -7.65
CA GLU A 616 -45.97 -28.48 -8.30
C GLU A 616 -45.50 -28.19 -9.73
N ALA A 617 -46.41 -28.24 -10.69
CA ALA A 617 -46.12 -27.81 -12.04
C ALA A 617 -47.25 -26.98 -12.63
N SER A 618 -46.92 -26.05 -13.52
CA SER A 618 -47.89 -25.24 -14.23
C SER A 618 -47.55 -25.12 -15.71
N LEU A 619 -48.60 -25.17 -16.54
CA LEU A 619 -48.51 -24.93 -17.98
C LEU A 619 -49.28 -23.66 -18.32
N ALA A 620 -48.54 -22.57 -18.52
CA ALA A 620 -49.05 -21.28 -18.97
C ALA A 620 -49.39 -21.34 -20.47
N ARG A 621 -50.53 -21.97 -20.77
CA ARG A 621 -51.10 -22.10 -22.11
C ARG A 621 -52.63 -22.01 -22.03
N SER A 622 -53.21 -21.24 -22.93
CA SER A 622 -54.66 -21.18 -23.16
C SER A 622 -55.07 -22.15 -24.27
N PHE A 623 -56.13 -22.91 -24.01
CA PHE A 623 -56.79 -23.82 -24.93
C PHE A 623 -58.23 -23.38 -25.12
N ALA A 624 -58.59 -22.95 -26.33
CA ALA A 624 -59.97 -22.69 -26.70
C ALA A 624 -60.80 -24.00 -26.71
N THR A 625 -62.13 -23.88 -26.75
CA THR A 625 -62.99 -25.05 -26.99
C THR A 625 -62.63 -25.74 -28.30
N GLY A 626 -62.50 -27.06 -28.30
CA GLY A 626 -62.16 -27.85 -29.47
C GLY A 626 -60.87 -28.67 -29.32
N TRP A 627 -60.42 -29.22 -30.45
CA TRP A 627 -59.18 -29.96 -30.61
C TRP A 627 -57.96 -29.04 -30.67
N HIS A 628 -56.87 -29.51 -30.10
CA HIS A 628 -55.54 -28.91 -30.15
C HIS A 628 -54.50 -30.00 -30.33
N SER A 629 -53.33 -29.65 -30.86
CA SER A 629 -52.16 -30.52 -30.79
C SER A 629 -51.34 -30.24 -29.53
N ILE A 630 -50.82 -31.29 -28.93
CA ILE A 630 -50.05 -31.19 -27.68
C ILE A 630 -48.91 -32.22 -27.63
N CYS A 631 -47.78 -31.81 -27.08
CA CYS A 631 -46.62 -32.65 -26.76
C CYS A 631 -46.01 -32.12 -25.45
N LEU A 632 -45.97 -32.94 -24.39
CA LEU A 632 -45.51 -32.52 -23.07
C LEU A 632 -44.26 -33.29 -22.67
N PRO A 633 -43.30 -32.69 -21.93
CA PRO A 633 -42.09 -33.39 -21.51
C PRO A 633 -42.32 -34.31 -20.30
N PHE A 634 -43.56 -34.68 -20.01
CA PHE A 634 -43.94 -35.57 -18.92
C PHE A 634 -45.18 -36.37 -19.30
N ALA A 635 -45.34 -37.55 -18.71
CA ALA A 635 -46.53 -38.36 -18.89
C ALA A 635 -47.72 -37.76 -18.11
N THR A 636 -48.92 -37.83 -18.68
CA THR A 636 -50.13 -37.30 -18.02
C THR A 636 -51.41 -37.96 -18.56
N THR A 637 -52.57 -37.52 -18.10
CA THR A 637 -53.87 -37.94 -18.63
C THR A 637 -54.68 -36.74 -19.11
N PRO A 638 -55.63 -36.92 -20.04
CA PRO A 638 -56.52 -35.83 -20.47
C PRO A 638 -57.27 -35.19 -19.29
N GLU A 639 -57.72 -36.01 -18.33
CA GLU A 639 -58.44 -35.55 -17.13
C GLU A 639 -57.57 -34.62 -16.27
N THR A 640 -56.30 -34.96 -16.06
CA THR A 640 -55.35 -34.13 -15.30
C THR A 640 -55.14 -32.76 -15.95
N LEU A 641 -55.21 -32.68 -17.28
CA LEU A 641 -55.12 -31.43 -18.03
C LEU A 641 -56.46 -30.66 -18.08
N GLY A 642 -57.56 -31.23 -17.59
CA GLY A 642 -58.91 -30.65 -17.71
C GLY A 642 -59.56 -30.86 -19.09
N ALA A 643 -59.00 -31.75 -19.92
CA ALA A 643 -59.54 -32.13 -21.22
C ALA A 643 -60.53 -33.29 -21.10
N GLU A 644 -61.46 -33.42 -22.07
CA GLU A 644 -62.43 -34.51 -22.10
C GLU A 644 -61.82 -35.80 -22.67
N GLN A 645 -60.89 -35.66 -23.62
CA GLN A 645 -60.20 -36.79 -24.25
C GLN A 645 -58.92 -36.37 -24.97
N ALA A 646 -58.04 -37.35 -25.17
CA ALA A 646 -56.94 -37.25 -26.12
C ALA A 646 -56.95 -38.46 -27.07
N GLN A 647 -56.36 -38.29 -28.25
CA GLN A 647 -56.25 -39.32 -29.27
C GLN A 647 -54.83 -39.37 -29.87
N ALA A 648 -54.36 -40.59 -30.12
CA ALA A 648 -53.08 -40.86 -30.78
C ALA A 648 -53.28 -41.04 -32.28
N PHE A 649 -52.30 -40.64 -33.08
CA PHE A 649 -52.29 -40.86 -34.53
C PHE A 649 -51.96 -42.33 -34.84
N THR A 650 -52.85 -43.07 -35.51
CA THR A 650 -52.70 -44.53 -35.70
C THR A 650 -52.64 -44.99 -37.16
N ALA A 651 -53.18 -44.20 -38.10
CA ALA A 651 -53.15 -44.57 -39.52
C ALA A 651 -53.37 -43.37 -40.46
N PHE A 652 -52.95 -43.54 -41.71
CA PHE A 652 -53.23 -42.61 -42.81
C PHE A 652 -53.67 -43.38 -44.07
N ASP A 653 -54.83 -43.02 -44.66
CA ASP A 653 -55.40 -43.65 -45.86
C ASP A 653 -55.54 -42.70 -47.08
N GLY A 654 -54.42 -42.17 -47.57
CA GLY A 654 -54.36 -41.37 -48.80
C GLY A 654 -54.73 -39.90 -48.61
N ASN A 655 -55.77 -39.56 -47.84
CA ASN A 655 -56.07 -38.18 -47.40
C ASN A 655 -56.69 -38.05 -46.00
N THR A 656 -56.96 -39.17 -45.30
CA THR A 656 -57.57 -39.15 -43.96
C THR A 656 -56.55 -39.57 -42.91
N LEU A 657 -56.40 -38.74 -41.89
CA LEU A 657 -55.65 -39.03 -40.67
C LEU A 657 -56.60 -39.71 -39.68
N THR A 658 -56.27 -40.94 -39.26
CA THR A 658 -57.03 -41.68 -38.25
C THR A 658 -56.39 -41.51 -36.88
N PHE A 659 -57.23 -41.15 -35.92
CA PHE A 659 -56.87 -41.02 -34.51
C PHE A 659 -57.75 -41.93 -33.64
N GLU A 660 -57.13 -42.53 -32.63
CA GLU A 660 -57.79 -43.41 -31.67
C GLU A 660 -57.64 -42.88 -30.25
N LYS A 661 -58.72 -42.96 -29.46
CA LYS A 661 -58.73 -42.53 -28.06
C LYS A 661 -57.70 -43.24 -27.21
N VAL A 662 -57.01 -42.46 -26.39
CA VAL A 662 -56.08 -42.94 -25.35
C VAL A 662 -56.54 -42.48 -23.98
N THR A 663 -56.22 -43.28 -22.96
CA THR A 663 -56.48 -42.95 -21.55
C THR A 663 -55.30 -42.29 -20.86
N ALA A 664 -54.11 -42.40 -21.45
CA ALA A 664 -52.86 -41.82 -20.96
C ALA A 664 -52.04 -41.28 -22.13
N MET A 665 -51.22 -40.27 -21.85
CA MET A 665 -50.33 -39.61 -22.80
C MET A 665 -48.91 -39.76 -22.28
N GLU A 666 -48.02 -40.26 -23.13
CA GLU A 666 -46.61 -40.47 -22.80
C GLU A 666 -45.80 -39.19 -23.00
N ALA A 667 -44.70 -39.04 -22.24
CA ALA A 667 -43.79 -37.91 -22.38
C ALA A 667 -43.18 -37.86 -23.79
N ASN A 668 -43.02 -36.65 -24.32
CA ASN A 668 -42.48 -36.34 -25.64
C ASN A 668 -43.29 -36.87 -26.85
N VAL A 669 -44.42 -37.55 -26.64
CA VAL A 669 -45.25 -38.08 -27.74
C VAL A 669 -46.33 -37.04 -28.13
N PRO A 670 -46.54 -36.78 -29.43
CA PRO A 670 -47.56 -35.84 -29.86
C PRO A 670 -48.97 -36.48 -29.88
N TYR A 671 -49.97 -35.74 -29.41
CA TYR A 671 -51.38 -36.15 -29.38
C TYR A 671 -52.31 -35.03 -29.89
N LEU A 672 -53.52 -35.40 -30.31
CA LEU A 672 -54.65 -34.48 -30.37
C LEU A 672 -55.40 -34.52 -29.04
N ILE A 673 -55.75 -33.36 -28.49
CA ILE A 673 -56.45 -33.21 -27.21
C ILE A 673 -57.68 -32.32 -27.37
N TYR A 674 -58.81 -32.72 -26.80
CA TYR A 674 -60.08 -32.01 -26.92
C TYR A 674 -60.53 -31.38 -25.60
N PHE A 675 -60.80 -30.09 -25.64
CA PHE A 675 -61.35 -29.33 -24.52
C PHE A 675 -62.81 -28.94 -24.81
N ALA A 676 -63.73 -29.39 -23.96
CA ALA A 676 -65.16 -29.07 -24.09
C ALA A 676 -65.50 -27.61 -23.73
N LYS A 677 -64.58 -26.94 -23.04
CA LYS A 677 -64.66 -25.54 -22.64
C LYS A 677 -63.26 -24.95 -22.66
N GLU A 678 -63.17 -23.64 -22.82
CA GLU A 678 -61.92 -22.91 -22.69
C GLU A 678 -61.23 -23.22 -21.35
N THR A 679 -59.93 -23.50 -21.41
CA THR A 679 -59.09 -23.89 -20.28
C THR A 679 -57.76 -23.17 -20.38
N GLU A 680 -57.31 -22.57 -19.29
CA GLU A 680 -56.06 -21.80 -19.25
C GLU A 680 -55.29 -22.11 -17.98
N ASN A 681 -53.95 -21.93 -18.02
CA ASN A 681 -53.06 -21.99 -16.86
C ASN A 681 -53.27 -23.29 -16.04
N ILE A 682 -52.94 -24.42 -16.66
CA ILE A 682 -53.16 -25.74 -16.07
C ILE A 682 -52.18 -25.95 -14.91
N SER A 683 -52.70 -26.35 -13.75
CA SER A 683 -51.91 -26.72 -12.57
C SER A 683 -51.87 -28.24 -12.41
N LEU A 684 -50.68 -28.76 -12.14
CA LEU A 684 -50.34 -30.17 -12.03
C LEU A 684 -49.59 -30.42 -10.73
N GLN A 685 -49.59 -31.67 -10.28
CA GLN A 685 -48.93 -32.10 -9.03
C GLN A 685 -48.15 -33.39 -9.29
N ASN A 686 -46.97 -33.50 -8.70
CA ASN A 686 -46.10 -34.68 -8.74
C ASN A 686 -45.89 -35.21 -10.17
N ILE A 687 -45.28 -34.37 -11.02
CA ILE A 687 -44.95 -34.78 -12.39
C ILE A 687 -43.49 -35.24 -12.47
N ASP A 688 -43.23 -36.25 -13.28
CA ASP A 688 -41.87 -36.67 -13.65
C ASP A 688 -41.54 -36.04 -15.00
N ALA A 689 -40.72 -34.99 -14.99
CA ALA A 689 -40.21 -34.34 -16.19
C ALA A 689 -39.12 -35.22 -16.81
N ALA A 690 -39.33 -35.65 -18.04
CA ALA A 690 -38.39 -36.41 -18.84
C ALA A 690 -37.48 -35.48 -19.65
N VAL A 691 -36.34 -36.02 -20.07
CA VAL A 691 -35.43 -35.35 -21.02
C VAL A 691 -36.22 -35.01 -22.28
N THR A 692 -36.10 -33.76 -22.75
CA THR A 692 -36.82 -33.27 -23.93
C THR A 692 -36.25 -33.90 -25.18
N VAL A 693 -37.00 -34.83 -25.77
CA VAL A 693 -36.67 -35.50 -27.03
C VAL A 693 -37.97 -35.64 -27.82
N PRO A 694 -38.47 -34.56 -28.46
CA PRO A 694 -39.79 -34.55 -29.10
C PRO A 694 -39.86 -35.68 -30.13
N GLN A 695 -40.86 -36.55 -29.99
CA GLN A 695 -41.01 -37.72 -30.84
C GLN A 695 -41.83 -37.42 -32.09
N SER A 696 -41.64 -38.26 -33.10
CA SER A 696 -42.39 -38.26 -34.35
C SER A 696 -43.13 -39.59 -34.53
N VAL A 697 -44.41 -39.52 -34.92
CA VAL A 697 -45.24 -40.67 -35.27
C VAL A 697 -45.58 -40.60 -36.76
N THR A 698 -45.10 -41.56 -37.54
CA THR A 698 -45.24 -41.58 -39.00
C THR A 698 -46.18 -42.69 -39.47
N HIS A 699 -47.16 -42.33 -40.30
CA HIS A 699 -48.01 -43.27 -41.02
C HIS A 699 -48.16 -42.84 -42.47
N GLY A 700 -47.81 -43.73 -43.41
CA GLY A 700 -47.80 -43.41 -44.83
C GLY A 700 -46.78 -42.32 -45.14
N ASN A 701 -47.22 -41.25 -45.80
CA ASN A 701 -46.39 -40.09 -46.13
C ASN A 701 -46.56 -38.92 -45.14
N VAL A 702 -47.29 -39.11 -44.03
CA VAL A 702 -47.53 -38.08 -43.01
C VAL A 702 -46.80 -38.41 -41.70
N THR A 703 -46.14 -37.42 -41.12
CA THR A 703 -45.47 -37.52 -39.82
C THR A 703 -46.02 -36.46 -38.86
N PHE A 704 -46.47 -36.88 -37.68
CA PHE A 704 -46.88 -36.01 -36.59
C PHE A 704 -45.73 -35.85 -35.59
N THR A 705 -45.25 -34.62 -35.35
CA THR A 705 -44.02 -34.34 -34.60
C THR A 705 -44.30 -33.38 -33.44
N GLY A 706 -43.79 -33.71 -32.26
CA GLY A 706 -43.80 -32.82 -31.10
C GLY A 706 -42.92 -31.57 -31.29
N ASN A 707 -43.20 -30.51 -30.54
CA ASN A 707 -42.47 -29.25 -30.62
C ASN A 707 -42.22 -28.63 -29.24
N TYR A 708 -40.98 -28.23 -28.98
CA TYR A 708 -40.58 -27.46 -27.79
C TYR A 708 -40.03 -26.08 -28.12
N GLU A 709 -40.00 -25.68 -29.40
CA GLU A 709 -39.65 -24.34 -29.84
C GLU A 709 -40.84 -23.38 -29.65
N ALA A 710 -40.60 -22.18 -29.13
CA ALA A 710 -41.57 -21.13 -28.84
C ALA A 710 -42.33 -20.60 -30.06
N GLY A 711 -41.71 -20.70 -31.24
CA GLY A 711 -42.12 -19.99 -32.44
C GLY A 711 -41.91 -20.80 -33.71
N ARG A 712 -42.09 -22.12 -33.63
CA ARG A 712 -41.87 -23.05 -34.75
C ARG A 712 -42.53 -22.50 -36.02
N ASN A 713 -41.73 -22.28 -37.07
CA ASN A 713 -42.25 -21.80 -38.35
C ASN A 713 -43.15 -22.87 -38.96
N MET A 714 -44.42 -22.52 -39.19
CA MET A 714 -45.44 -23.42 -39.71
C MET A 714 -45.67 -23.26 -41.22
N GLU A 715 -44.90 -22.42 -41.91
CA GLU A 715 -44.99 -22.30 -43.37
C GLU A 715 -44.70 -23.65 -44.03
N GLY A 716 -45.69 -24.16 -44.78
CA GLY A 716 -45.60 -25.48 -45.41
C GLY A 716 -45.88 -26.67 -44.48
N LEU A 717 -45.93 -26.46 -43.17
CA LEU A 717 -46.31 -27.47 -42.17
C LEU A 717 -47.82 -27.44 -41.91
N TYR A 718 -48.34 -28.46 -41.23
CA TYR A 718 -49.77 -28.58 -40.95
C TYR A 718 -50.06 -28.57 -39.45
N GLY A 719 -51.11 -27.88 -39.04
CA GLY A 719 -51.53 -27.79 -37.64
C GLY A 719 -53.05 -27.74 -37.50
N VAL A 720 -53.53 -27.82 -36.25
CA VAL A 720 -54.96 -27.65 -35.95
C VAL A 720 -55.31 -26.17 -36.09
N ALA A 721 -56.29 -25.85 -36.92
CA ALA A 721 -56.78 -24.50 -37.13
C ALA A 721 -58.31 -24.48 -37.25
N GLU A 722 -58.93 -23.39 -36.80
CA GLU A 722 -60.35 -23.15 -36.99
C GLU A 722 -60.61 -22.31 -38.24
N LYS A 723 -61.60 -22.71 -39.04
CA LYS A 723 -62.11 -21.93 -40.15
C LYS A 723 -63.63 -22.07 -40.22
N ASP A 724 -64.33 -20.93 -40.27
CA ASP A 724 -65.79 -20.86 -40.37
C ASP A 724 -66.52 -21.67 -39.27
N GLY A 725 -65.96 -21.70 -38.05
CA GLY A 725 -66.55 -22.40 -36.89
C GLY A 725 -66.33 -23.92 -36.86
N ALA A 726 -65.47 -24.46 -37.72
CA ALA A 726 -65.06 -25.86 -37.73
C ALA A 726 -63.53 -25.99 -37.70
N GLN A 727 -63.02 -27.04 -37.07
CA GLN A 727 -61.58 -27.29 -36.96
C GLN A 727 -61.09 -28.27 -38.01
N TYR A 728 -59.90 -27.98 -38.55
CA TYR A 728 -59.25 -28.74 -39.61
C TYR A 728 -57.76 -28.90 -39.33
N ILE A 729 -57.14 -29.88 -39.98
CA ILE A 729 -55.69 -29.91 -40.13
C ILE A 729 -55.34 -29.12 -41.39
N MET A 730 -54.80 -27.92 -41.20
CA MET A 730 -54.55 -26.95 -42.27
C MET A 730 -53.07 -26.69 -42.45
N ARG A 731 -52.66 -26.48 -43.70
CA ARG A 731 -51.31 -26.03 -44.04
C ARG A 731 -51.11 -24.57 -43.59
N GLY A 732 -50.04 -24.31 -42.87
CA GLY A 732 -49.62 -22.98 -42.45
C GLY A 732 -49.09 -22.17 -43.62
N GLY A 733 -49.49 -20.90 -43.67
CA GLY A 733 -48.94 -19.92 -44.61
C GLY A 733 -47.76 -19.15 -44.01
N ALA A 734 -47.13 -18.29 -44.82
CA ALA A 734 -46.05 -17.41 -44.38
C ALA A 734 -46.41 -16.66 -43.09
N GLY A 735 -45.49 -16.67 -42.12
CA GLY A 735 -45.66 -16.03 -40.81
C GLY A 735 -46.53 -16.80 -39.80
N SER A 736 -47.03 -17.99 -40.14
CA SER A 736 -47.71 -18.85 -39.17
C SER A 736 -46.70 -19.49 -38.21
N THR A 737 -46.99 -19.50 -36.92
CA THR A 737 -46.12 -20.09 -35.90
C THR A 737 -46.87 -21.04 -34.97
N LEU A 738 -46.12 -21.96 -34.37
CA LEU A 738 -46.61 -22.88 -33.33
C LEU A 738 -45.75 -22.72 -32.07
N GLY A 739 -46.43 -22.54 -30.93
CA GLY A 739 -45.79 -22.44 -29.62
C GLY A 739 -45.18 -23.77 -29.14
N SER A 740 -44.32 -23.68 -28.13
CA SER A 740 -43.77 -24.83 -27.43
C SER A 740 -44.89 -25.62 -26.76
N THR A 741 -44.65 -26.92 -26.54
CA THR A 741 -45.64 -27.94 -26.17
C THR A 741 -46.71 -28.25 -27.23
N GLY A 742 -46.61 -27.65 -28.42
CA GLY A 742 -47.44 -27.98 -29.58
C GLY A 742 -46.97 -29.23 -30.31
N ALA A 743 -47.71 -29.63 -31.34
CA ALA A 743 -47.25 -30.60 -32.32
C ALA A 743 -47.77 -30.25 -33.72
N TYR A 744 -47.05 -30.65 -34.76
CA TYR A 744 -47.35 -30.33 -36.16
C TYR A 744 -47.21 -31.55 -37.06
N PHE A 745 -47.82 -31.51 -38.25
CA PHE A 745 -47.68 -32.56 -39.25
C PHE A 745 -46.80 -32.09 -40.41
N THR A 746 -46.01 -33.01 -40.94
CA THR A 746 -45.34 -32.90 -42.23
C THR A 746 -45.94 -33.90 -43.20
N VAL A 747 -46.03 -33.53 -44.48
CA VAL A 747 -46.51 -34.40 -45.56
C VAL A 747 -45.39 -34.49 -46.60
N SER A 748 -44.92 -35.70 -46.89
CA SER A 748 -43.95 -35.95 -47.95
C SER A 748 -44.67 -36.24 -49.28
N GLY A 749 -44.22 -35.66 -50.39
CA GLY A 749 -44.87 -35.82 -51.71
C GLY A 749 -45.85 -34.70 -52.08
N SER A 750 -46.93 -35.01 -52.78
CA SER A 750 -47.89 -34.00 -53.26
C SER A 750 -48.63 -33.31 -52.12
N GLU A 751 -48.45 -32.00 -52.00
CA GLU A 751 -49.06 -31.19 -50.95
C GLU A 751 -50.56 -30.94 -51.23
N VAL A 752 -51.37 -30.96 -50.16
CA VAL A 752 -52.80 -30.62 -50.19
C VAL A 752 -53.10 -29.49 -49.21
N ASN A 753 -54.14 -28.68 -49.43
CA ASN A 753 -54.43 -27.53 -48.56
C ASN A 753 -55.01 -27.92 -47.17
N SER A 754 -55.61 -29.09 -47.06
CA SER A 754 -56.20 -29.61 -45.82
C SER A 754 -56.22 -31.14 -45.82
N LEU A 755 -56.05 -31.75 -44.65
CA LEU A 755 -56.17 -33.19 -44.43
C LEU A 755 -57.49 -33.50 -43.70
N HIS A 756 -58.12 -34.64 -44.01
CA HIS A 756 -59.34 -35.07 -43.33
C HIS A 756 -59.02 -35.77 -41.99
N LEU A 757 -59.91 -35.64 -41.01
CA LEU A 757 -59.80 -36.28 -39.70
C LEU A 757 -60.83 -37.42 -39.57
N ARG A 758 -60.38 -38.57 -39.09
CA ARG A 758 -61.23 -39.66 -38.57
C ARG A 758 -60.92 -39.80 -37.09
N LEU A 759 -61.87 -39.40 -36.24
CA LEU A 759 -61.75 -39.44 -34.78
C LEU A 759 -62.56 -40.63 -34.27
N ASP A 760 -61.97 -41.48 -33.43
CA ASP A 760 -62.59 -42.71 -32.90
C ASP A 760 -63.12 -43.67 -33.98
N GLY A 761 -62.42 -43.74 -35.12
CA GLY A 761 -62.84 -44.57 -36.26
C GLY A 761 -64.10 -44.09 -36.97
N ILE A 762 -64.71 -42.97 -36.53
CA ILE A 762 -65.85 -42.34 -37.18
C ILE A 762 -65.32 -41.25 -38.13
N GLU A 763 -65.68 -41.35 -39.40
CA GLU A 763 -65.37 -40.30 -40.37
C GLU A 763 -66.21 -39.07 -40.00
N THR A 764 -65.58 -38.03 -39.47
CA THR A 764 -66.26 -36.76 -39.21
C THR A 764 -66.43 -36.06 -40.55
N SER A 765 -67.57 -36.28 -41.20
CA SER A 765 -67.88 -35.67 -42.50
C SER A 765 -67.87 -34.14 -42.39
N ILE A 766 -66.88 -33.49 -43.02
CA ILE A 766 -66.88 -32.05 -43.27
C ILE A 766 -66.74 -31.83 -44.77
N SER A 767 -67.88 -31.54 -45.40
CA SER A 767 -68.12 -30.98 -46.74
C SER A 767 -66.91 -30.80 -47.65
N GLY A 768 -66.55 -31.85 -48.38
CA GLY A 768 -65.85 -31.67 -49.65
C GLY A 768 -66.73 -30.85 -50.59
N VAL A 769 -66.31 -29.64 -50.95
CA VAL A 769 -66.77 -29.03 -52.20
C VAL A 769 -66.30 -29.95 -53.31
N GLN A 770 -67.23 -30.68 -53.93
CA GLN A 770 -67.00 -31.38 -55.18
C GLN A 770 -66.41 -30.38 -56.19
N THR A 771 -65.10 -30.43 -56.40
CA THR A 771 -64.54 -30.22 -57.73
C THR A 771 -65.05 -31.37 -58.60
N GLY A 772 -65.51 -31.02 -59.80
CA GLY A 772 -66.35 -31.89 -60.63
C GLY A 772 -65.80 -33.30 -60.78
N GLN A 773 -66.68 -34.29 -60.61
CA GLN A 773 -66.45 -35.59 -61.21
C GLN A 773 -66.34 -35.40 -62.72
N ASP A 774 -65.18 -35.76 -63.27
CA ASP A 774 -65.03 -35.97 -64.70
C ASP A 774 -66.16 -36.89 -65.21
N GLY A 775 -66.98 -36.38 -66.13
CA GLY A 775 -67.89 -37.20 -66.93
C GLY A 775 -69.40 -36.99 -66.77
N GLN A 776 -69.89 -36.11 -65.89
CA GLN A 776 -71.33 -35.82 -65.83
C GLN A 776 -71.73 -34.64 -66.72
N ALA A 777 -72.64 -34.88 -67.67
CA ALA A 777 -73.15 -33.90 -68.61
C ALA A 777 -74.09 -32.88 -67.95
N PHE A 778 -73.90 -31.57 -68.21
CA PHE A 778 -74.69 -30.48 -67.64
C PHE A 778 -75.19 -29.48 -68.69
N ASP A 779 -76.34 -28.84 -68.42
CA ASP A 779 -76.85 -27.75 -69.24
C ASP A 779 -76.16 -26.43 -68.86
N ILE A 780 -75.72 -25.66 -69.86
CA ILE A 780 -75.03 -24.37 -69.71
C ILE A 780 -75.98 -23.27 -70.17
N TYR A 781 -76.12 -22.21 -69.37
CA TYR A 781 -76.97 -21.06 -69.67
C TYR A 781 -76.16 -19.76 -69.70
N SER A 782 -76.61 -18.76 -70.45
CA SER A 782 -76.07 -17.40 -70.33
C SER A 782 -76.56 -16.73 -69.04
N LEU A 783 -75.94 -15.61 -68.64
CA LEU A 783 -76.38 -14.81 -67.49
C LEU A 783 -77.85 -14.34 -67.57
N ASN A 784 -78.43 -14.32 -68.77
CA ASN A 784 -79.83 -13.95 -69.00
C ASN A 784 -80.79 -15.15 -68.93
N GLY A 785 -80.31 -16.33 -68.51
CA GLY A 785 -81.13 -17.53 -68.33
C GLY A 785 -81.43 -18.30 -69.62
N ILE A 786 -80.81 -17.96 -70.75
CA ILE A 786 -80.98 -18.67 -72.02
C ILE A 786 -80.05 -19.88 -72.05
N LYS A 787 -80.58 -21.08 -72.32
CA LYS A 787 -79.77 -22.30 -72.47
C LYS A 787 -78.91 -22.20 -73.73
N VAL A 788 -77.59 -22.18 -73.55
CA VAL A 788 -76.61 -22.08 -74.65
C VAL A 788 -76.03 -23.43 -75.04
N ARG A 789 -76.04 -24.42 -74.15
CA ARG A 789 -75.64 -25.80 -74.44
C ARG A 789 -76.41 -26.76 -73.54
N SER A 790 -76.78 -27.93 -74.04
CA SER A 790 -77.45 -28.97 -73.24
C SER A 790 -76.56 -30.20 -73.14
N GLN A 791 -76.53 -30.82 -71.96
CA GLN A 791 -75.79 -32.06 -71.68
C GLN A 791 -74.32 -31.99 -72.14
N ALA A 792 -73.65 -30.89 -71.85
CA ALA A 792 -72.24 -30.68 -72.18
C ALA A 792 -71.34 -31.19 -71.05
N ALA A 793 -70.22 -31.82 -71.40
CA ALA A 793 -69.18 -32.23 -70.45
C ALA A 793 -68.06 -31.20 -70.31
N THR A 794 -67.98 -30.20 -71.21
CA THR A 794 -66.94 -29.15 -71.23
C THR A 794 -67.52 -27.80 -71.67
N THR A 795 -66.85 -26.73 -71.25
CA THR A 795 -67.10 -25.33 -71.67
C THR A 795 -66.31 -24.92 -72.92
N ASP A 796 -65.47 -25.81 -73.47
CA ASP A 796 -64.64 -25.53 -74.64
C ASP A 796 -65.47 -25.16 -75.88
N GLY A 797 -65.02 -24.10 -76.56
CA GLY A 797 -65.67 -23.54 -77.74
C GLY A 797 -66.79 -22.53 -77.45
N LEU A 798 -67.12 -22.27 -76.18
CA LEU A 798 -67.95 -21.11 -75.82
C LEU A 798 -67.12 -19.81 -75.91
N PRO A 799 -67.72 -18.70 -76.37
CA PRO A 799 -67.08 -17.38 -76.31
C PRO A 799 -66.69 -17.00 -74.88
N LYS A 800 -65.64 -16.20 -74.72
CA LYS A 800 -65.21 -15.69 -73.42
C LYS A 800 -66.35 -14.90 -72.75
N GLY A 801 -66.68 -15.25 -71.52
CA GLY A 801 -67.84 -14.67 -70.84
C GLY A 801 -68.27 -15.45 -69.60
N ILE A 802 -69.30 -14.96 -68.91
CA ILE A 802 -69.84 -15.59 -67.70
C ILE A 802 -71.10 -16.38 -68.05
N TYR A 803 -71.14 -17.63 -67.61
CA TYR A 803 -72.22 -18.60 -67.83
C TYR A 803 -72.73 -19.15 -66.51
N LEU A 804 -73.92 -19.72 -66.53
CA LEU A 804 -74.52 -20.44 -65.41
C LEU A 804 -74.43 -21.94 -65.70
N ILE A 805 -73.72 -22.66 -64.84
CA ILE A 805 -73.54 -24.12 -64.90
C ILE A 805 -73.92 -24.67 -63.52
N ASN A 806 -74.84 -25.63 -63.48
CA ASN A 806 -75.39 -26.19 -62.23
C ASN A 806 -75.84 -25.10 -61.22
N GLY A 807 -76.49 -24.05 -61.73
CA GLY A 807 -77.01 -22.94 -60.92
C GLY A 807 -75.96 -21.97 -60.38
N LYS A 808 -74.67 -22.11 -60.74
CA LYS A 808 -73.57 -21.25 -60.29
C LYS A 808 -72.93 -20.50 -61.46
N LYS A 809 -72.45 -19.28 -61.19
CA LYS A 809 -71.72 -18.47 -62.18
C LYS A 809 -70.34 -19.06 -62.43
N HIS A 810 -69.98 -19.25 -63.70
CA HIS A 810 -68.72 -19.80 -64.15
C HIS A 810 -68.16 -18.94 -65.28
N ILE A 811 -66.86 -18.61 -65.22
CA ILE A 811 -66.21 -17.72 -66.19
C ILE A 811 -65.45 -18.57 -67.20
N VAL A 812 -65.84 -18.49 -68.47
CA VAL A 812 -65.10 -19.07 -69.59
C VAL A 812 -64.09 -18.01 -70.05
N LYS A 813 -62.80 -18.33 -69.95
CA LYS A 813 -61.68 -17.40 -70.12
C LYS A 813 -61.10 -17.38 -71.53
#